data_AF-A0A1I4NJZ1-F1
#
_entry.id   AF-A0A1I4NJZ1-F1
#
_cell.length_a   1.000
_cell.length_b   1.000
_cell.length_c   1.000
_cell.angle_alpha   90.00
_cell.angle_beta   90.00
_cell.angle_gamma   90.00
#
_symmetry.space_group_name_H-M   'P 1'
#
loop_
_entity.id
_entity.type
_entity.pdbx_description
1 polymer ?
#
loop_
_entity_poly.entity_id
_entity_poly.type
_entity_poly.pdbx_seq_one_letter_code
_entity_poly.pdbx_strand_id
1 'polypeptide(L)'
;MFKKTLISLAVASTLGLTGCFDDGQTGANADPDYKISNPGFDGKTWPVFNPLAGALPIPNDLIFDSAQGDGTFGVADSSPPVTTALNELSGASTVAPAVIQFNGQIDPATAVYGQTVFLLELEYASGDPVQGLANAEPPTVAGVPAARVDVVALDGTSAIRLLPLEPLAPRKRYVAVVTKGITDINGDPIISSPSYSNLTDEEQPLGNASLASVRTLINKLWEGTAVAALGIEADSIAVSYSFTTSNDEKVLQYIAEPAAWFADQLGTFLKVSAAKAAIAGGASDYATVNATVTAAVGAFPSPELQAALSPVFDAAPPAGCGGLIGQMAIDCTGIALAGNFGAALPNQSGRSAGDITLNLASTKPVPLVSAPTSSVLTAVGAGPTDVLAVEGTISLPYYLGSSASGIMTESWVADDALATAMNQAFTNIGLSIPQANPAVSTAVNYVFPFPKKKSDVEVPLLALYPSDGNVAGVVIYQHGITTDRSAMLTFGTALAAQGYAVFGIDLPLHGVGAFTAEEQAALADKLLTGAGLPVNDTNRAALIGSQLSLGLLAQLRGAGCTVDADDAIAIQQVMGGACEAQVAGSAASMAGLVSIENTVANAGSTVPGLAPMEANERHFGFYAPVPGTVAPFDYANGAGDSGSMFINLTSFLTSRDNMRQGSVDLMNLSASIPGLTMVNLGGQPFQINPAPDTYFVGHSFGTLTGTPFLAAVNANQTAALNPAEAANDVLAASLLTPGGGIAGMAQNSPAFAPNIYLGLQQAAGLAQGDANLETYFNVFQAALDTVDPINFVDNLNGQAGQILLSQVNGDTVVPNAADEAQWGTPALSGVFNAEIAGQQIPVSINSFNAPLSGTQPMTLGLSNITAYDGANHGTPVSADPAAVFGQMVQETLGLFMAP
;
A
#
# COMPACT_ATOMS: atom_id res chain seq x y z
N MET A 1 -40.80 -21.75 7.09
CA MET A 1 -39.62 -22.44 6.52
C MET A 1 -38.69 -21.34 6.04
N PHE A 2 -37.90 -20.75 6.95
CA PHE A 2 -36.94 -19.70 6.61
C PHE A 2 -35.84 -20.33 5.76
N LYS A 3 -35.65 -19.85 4.53
CA LYS A 3 -34.46 -20.21 3.74
C LYS A 3 -33.27 -19.74 4.57
N LYS A 4 -32.53 -20.68 5.16
CA LYS A 4 -31.32 -20.39 5.93
C LYS A 4 -30.26 -19.96 4.92
N THR A 5 -30.08 -18.65 4.77
CA THR A 5 -29.00 -18.01 4.01
C THR A 5 -27.71 -18.25 4.79
N LEU A 6 -26.74 -18.92 4.18
CA LEU A 6 -25.42 -19.35 4.62
C LEU A 6 -24.29 -18.37 4.23
N ILE A 7 -24.55 -17.37 3.37
CA ILE A 7 -23.60 -16.29 3.10
C ILE A 7 -24.32 -14.96 2.80
N SER A 8 -25.05 -14.39 3.76
CA SER A 8 -25.52 -13.01 3.57
C SER A 8 -24.33 -12.05 3.72
N LEU A 9 -23.62 -11.71 2.63
CA LEU A 9 -22.59 -10.65 2.65
C LEU A 9 -23.22 -9.25 2.80
N ALA A 10 -24.55 -9.15 2.68
CA ALA A 10 -25.27 -7.90 2.77
C ALA A 10 -25.30 -7.37 4.21
N VAL A 11 -24.52 -6.31 4.43
CA VAL A 11 -24.65 -5.37 5.54
C VAL A 11 -26.01 -4.68 5.40
N ALA A 12 -27.01 -5.13 6.15
CA ALA A 12 -28.18 -4.29 6.42
C ALA A 12 -27.81 -3.31 7.54
N SER A 13 -26.92 -2.35 7.28
CA SER A 13 -26.61 -1.33 8.29
C SER A 13 -27.89 -0.51 8.52
N THR A 14 -28.38 -0.49 9.75
CA THR A 14 -29.51 0.37 10.16
C THR A 14 -29.06 1.82 10.40
N LEU A 15 -27.83 2.15 9.98
CA LEU A 15 -27.10 3.38 10.31
C LEU A 15 -27.25 4.47 9.24
N GLY A 16 -27.59 4.11 8.00
CA GLY A 16 -27.64 5.05 6.89
C GLY A 16 -28.66 6.17 7.12
N LEU A 17 -28.17 7.38 7.34
CA LEU A 17 -28.95 8.62 7.33
C LEU A 17 -29.20 9.13 5.90
N THR A 18 -29.26 8.25 4.90
CA THR A 18 -29.32 8.60 3.47
C THR A 18 -30.44 9.58 3.12
N GLY A 19 -31.54 9.61 3.90
CA GLY A 19 -32.62 10.60 3.75
C GLY A 19 -32.46 11.95 4.48
N CYS A 20 -31.45 12.15 5.34
CA CYS A 20 -31.20 13.44 6.00
C CYS A 20 -30.23 14.34 5.23
N PHE A 21 -29.35 13.77 4.41
CA PHE A 21 -28.34 14.53 3.67
C PHE A 21 -28.84 15.08 2.32
N ASP A 22 -29.92 14.53 1.77
CA ASP A 22 -30.51 14.98 0.50
C ASP A 22 -31.49 16.17 0.66
N ASP A 23 -32.16 16.30 1.81
CA ASP A 23 -33.25 17.27 2.00
C ASP A 23 -32.82 18.56 2.73
N GLY A 24 -31.57 18.67 3.19
CA GLY A 24 -31.07 19.87 3.89
C GLY A 24 -30.86 21.11 3.00
N GLN A 25 -30.76 20.93 1.68
CA GLN A 25 -30.47 22.02 0.73
C GLN A 25 -31.72 22.66 0.10
N THR A 26 -32.91 22.10 0.27
CA THR A 26 -34.14 22.72 -0.21
C THR A 26 -34.90 23.37 0.95
N GLY A 27 -34.84 24.71 0.96
CA GLY A 27 -35.32 25.55 2.04
C GLY A 27 -36.71 25.20 2.57
N ALA A 28 -36.74 24.83 3.86
CA ALA A 28 -37.86 25.04 4.77
C ALA A 28 -37.45 25.01 6.26
N ASN A 29 -36.25 24.53 6.62
CA ASN A 29 -35.71 24.55 7.99
C ASN A 29 -34.23 24.97 8.11
N ALA A 30 -33.59 25.37 7.00
CA ALA A 30 -32.26 25.97 7.03
C ALA A 30 -32.40 27.45 7.43
N ASP A 31 -32.08 27.76 8.68
CA ASP A 31 -31.99 29.09 9.29
C ASP A 31 -33.16 30.06 9.04
N PRO A 32 -34.16 30.10 9.94
CA PRO A 32 -34.61 31.39 10.41
C PRO A 32 -33.45 31.94 11.26
N ASP A 33 -32.90 33.11 10.89
CA ASP A 33 -32.01 33.92 11.74
C ASP A 33 -32.78 34.35 13.00
N TYR A 34 -33.01 33.39 13.90
CA TYR A 34 -33.58 33.60 15.20
C TYR A 34 -32.44 34.13 16.07
N LYS A 35 -32.42 35.45 16.28
CA LYS A 35 -31.70 36.09 17.39
C LYS A 35 -32.35 35.71 18.73
N ILE A 36 -32.42 34.42 19.03
CA ILE A 36 -32.74 33.90 20.36
C ILE A 36 -31.40 33.72 21.05
N SER A 37 -31.01 34.72 21.84
CA SER A 37 -30.01 34.53 22.89
C SER A 37 -30.53 33.43 23.81
N ASN A 38 -29.88 32.26 23.78
CA ASN A 38 -30.17 31.20 24.72
C ASN A 38 -29.06 31.22 25.77
N PRO A 39 -29.34 31.71 26.99
CA PRO A 39 -28.31 31.82 28.04
C PRO A 39 -27.68 30.47 28.45
N GLY A 40 -28.25 29.33 28.03
CA GLY A 40 -27.63 28.00 28.20
C GLY A 40 -26.50 27.68 27.21
N PHE A 41 -26.39 28.40 26.09
CA PHE A 41 -25.40 28.15 25.04
C PHE A 41 -24.58 29.40 24.66
N ASP A 42 -25.09 30.60 24.94
CA ASP A 42 -24.39 31.84 24.63
C ASP A 42 -23.03 31.90 25.34
N GLY A 43 -21.94 32.01 24.56
CA GLY A 43 -20.57 32.09 25.08
C GLY A 43 -20.00 30.77 25.62
N LYS A 44 -20.65 29.63 25.35
CA LYS A 44 -20.17 28.30 25.76
C LYS A 44 -19.43 27.57 24.65
N THR A 45 -18.52 26.68 25.05
CA THR A 45 -17.72 25.84 24.15
C THR A 45 -18.22 24.40 24.21
N TRP A 46 -18.37 23.75 23.05
CA TRP A 46 -18.82 22.36 22.91
C TRP A 46 -18.19 21.67 21.69
N PRO A 47 -18.09 20.33 21.72
CA PRO A 47 -17.71 19.54 20.55
C PRO A 47 -18.83 19.57 19.49
N VAL A 48 -18.47 19.66 18.23
CA VAL A 48 -19.38 19.69 17.09
C VAL A 48 -19.97 18.31 16.86
N PHE A 49 -21.30 18.22 16.94
CA PHE A 49 -22.07 17.03 16.61
C PHE A 49 -23.48 17.47 16.21
N ASN A 50 -23.83 17.32 14.94
CA ASN A 50 -25.15 17.58 14.39
C ASN A 50 -25.42 16.68 13.17
N PRO A 51 -26.08 15.52 13.37
CA PRO A 51 -26.38 14.58 12.29
C PRO A 51 -27.28 15.15 11.19
N LEU A 52 -28.16 16.10 11.50
CA LEU A 52 -29.04 16.72 10.51
C LEU A 52 -28.30 17.65 9.53
N ALA A 53 -27.21 18.26 9.98
CA ALA A 53 -26.38 19.15 9.17
C ALA A 53 -25.17 18.44 8.55
N GLY A 54 -24.98 17.14 8.81
CA GLY A 54 -23.76 16.41 8.41
C GLY A 54 -22.50 16.84 9.15
N ALA A 55 -22.62 17.68 10.18
CA ALA A 55 -21.49 18.11 11.00
C ALA A 55 -21.18 17.05 12.06
N LEU A 56 -20.46 16.01 11.66
CA LEU A 56 -20.06 14.88 12.50
C LEU A 56 -18.53 14.83 12.65
N PRO A 57 -18.01 14.37 13.79
CA PRO A 57 -16.61 13.96 13.89
C PRO A 57 -16.33 12.87 12.84
N ILE A 58 -15.21 12.97 12.12
CA ILE A 58 -14.79 11.96 11.13
C ILE A 58 -13.58 11.21 11.69
N PRO A 59 -13.56 9.87 11.61
CA PRO A 59 -14.59 8.97 11.06
C PRO A 59 -15.84 8.82 11.96
N ASN A 60 -16.96 8.35 11.40
CA ASN A 60 -18.22 8.11 12.15
C ASN A 60 -19.04 6.94 11.57
N ASP A 61 -19.60 6.08 12.41
CA ASP A 61 -20.48 4.99 11.96
C ASP A 61 -21.79 5.48 11.32
N LEU A 62 -22.25 6.70 11.61
CA LEU A 62 -23.46 7.27 11.02
C LEU A 62 -23.37 7.53 9.51
N ILE A 63 -22.16 7.44 8.93
CA ILE A 63 -21.94 7.65 7.49
C ILE A 63 -21.87 6.33 6.71
N PHE A 64 -22.10 5.16 7.32
CA PHE A 64 -22.19 3.89 6.59
C PHE A 64 -23.37 3.89 5.60
N ASP A 65 -23.13 3.40 4.40
CA ASP A 65 -24.13 3.31 3.35
C ASP A 65 -25.00 2.06 3.52
N SER A 66 -26.24 2.28 3.94
CA SER A 66 -27.24 1.22 4.05
C SER A 66 -27.79 0.74 2.71
N ALA A 67 -27.67 1.53 1.64
CA ALA A 67 -28.18 1.23 0.31
C ALA A 67 -27.20 0.33 -0.47
N GLN A 68 -25.90 0.60 -0.41
CA GLN A 68 -24.88 -0.27 -0.99
C GLN A 68 -24.77 -1.60 -0.23
N GLY A 69 -24.77 -1.54 1.10
CA GLY A 69 -24.83 -2.72 1.96
C GLY A 69 -23.64 -3.67 1.81
N ASP A 70 -22.49 -3.16 1.35
CA ASP A 70 -21.21 -3.85 1.22
C ASP A 70 -20.17 -3.38 2.26
N GLY A 71 -20.63 -2.58 3.22
CA GLY A 71 -19.80 -2.00 4.28
C GLY A 71 -19.15 -0.68 3.93
N THR A 72 -19.39 -0.09 2.75
CA THR A 72 -18.84 1.24 2.41
C THR A 72 -19.54 2.38 3.14
N PHE A 73 -18.87 3.54 3.18
CA PHE A 73 -19.51 4.79 3.56
C PHE A 73 -20.38 5.36 2.42
N GLY A 74 -21.31 6.25 2.76
CA GLY A 74 -22.22 6.90 1.82
C GLY A 74 -22.42 8.36 2.21
N VAL A 75 -21.74 9.26 1.51
CA VAL A 75 -21.84 10.72 1.65
C VAL A 75 -22.03 11.38 0.29
N ALA A 76 -22.63 12.56 0.27
CA ALA A 76 -22.78 13.35 -0.95
C ALA A 76 -21.40 13.74 -1.51
N ASP A 77 -21.22 13.61 -2.82
CA ASP A 77 -19.95 13.92 -3.45
C ASP A 77 -19.60 15.41 -3.38
N SER A 78 -18.36 15.71 -3.02
CA SER A 78 -17.75 17.03 -3.01
C SER A 78 -16.39 17.00 -3.73
N SER A 79 -15.91 18.17 -4.12
CA SER A 79 -14.59 18.37 -4.74
C SER A 79 -13.77 19.27 -3.82
N PRO A 80 -12.50 18.92 -3.47
CA PRO A 80 -11.63 17.85 -3.99
C PRO A 80 -12.09 16.41 -3.62
N PRO A 81 -11.53 15.30 -4.18
CA PRO A 81 -12.15 13.96 -4.30
C PRO A 81 -12.34 13.15 -3.00
N VAL A 82 -12.35 13.83 -1.85
CA VAL A 82 -12.44 13.26 -0.50
C VAL A 82 -13.65 12.33 -0.37
N THR A 83 -14.81 12.74 -0.84
CA THR A 83 -16.06 11.99 -0.68
C THR A 83 -16.16 10.80 -1.64
N THR A 84 -15.65 10.93 -2.87
CA THR A 84 -15.64 9.83 -3.83
C THR A 84 -14.75 8.70 -3.34
N ALA A 85 -13.61 9.05 -2.73
CA ALA A 85 -12.79 8.07 -2.05
C ALA A 85 -13.51 7.45 -0.84
N LEU A 86 -14.12 8.28 0.01
CA LEU A 86 -14.83 7.84 1.22
C LEU A 86 -15.94 6.82 0.88
N ASN A 87 -16.69 7.05 -0.19
CA ASN A 87 -17.77 6.18 -0.67
C ASN A 87 -17.30 4.78 -1.13
N GLU A 88 -15.99 4.59 -1.26
CA GLU A 88 -15.34 3.35 -1.71
C GLU A 88 -14.46 2.73 -0.60
N LEU A 89 -14.55 3.25 0.65
CA LEU A 89 -13.88 2.70 1.83
C LEU A 89 -14.85 1.89 2.69
N SER A 90 -14.46 0.69 3.10
CA SER A 90 -15.32 -0.22 3.87
C SER A 90 -15.23 -0.07 5.40
N GLY A 91 -14.77 1.10 5.86
CA GLY A 91 -14.57 1.42 7.26
C GLY A 91 -13.57 2.55 7.48
N ALA A 92 -13.39 2.91 8.74
CA ALA A 92 -12.44 3.90 9.20
C ALA A 92 -10.99 3.40 9.09
N SER A 93 -10.06 4.35 9.02
CA SER A 93 -8.64 4.06 9.07
C SER A 93 -8.23 3.43 10.40
N THR A 94 -7.26 2.52 10.36
CA THR A 94 -6.59 1.96 11.54
C THR A 94 -5.49 2.86 12.08
N VAL A 95 -5.04 3.85 11.30
CA VAL A 95 -3.86 4.68 11.62
C VAL A 95 -4.15 6.17 11.66
N ALA A 96 -5.11 6.67 10.87
CA ALA A 96 -5.47 8.07 10.85
C ALA A 96 -6.17 8.47 12.16
N PRO A 97 -5.93 9.68 12.67
CA PRO A 97 -6.53 10.12 13.92
C PRO A 97 -8.05 10.33 13.77
N ALA A 98 -8.78 10.07 14.84
CA ALA A 98 -10.17 10.53 14.94
C ALA A 98 -10.18 12.01 15.40
N VAL A 99 -10.88 12.87 14.66
CA VAL A 99 -10.85 14.32 14.88
C VAL A 99 -12.21 14.85 15.35
N ILE A 100 -12.20 15.53 16.49
CA ILE A 100 -13.39 16.12 17.13
C ILE A 100 -13.22 17.64 17.16
N GLN A 101 -13.94 18.35 16.30
CA GLN A 101 -13.90 19.82 16.25
C GLN A 101 -14.77 20.45 17.33
N PHE A 102 -14.46 21.70 17.69
CA PHE A 102 -15.21 22.50 18.65
C PHE A 102 -15.69 23.80 18.02
N ASN A 103 -16.76 24.38 18.57
CA ASN A 103 -17.25 25.70 18.18
C ASN A 103 -16.42 26.86 18.78
N GLY A 104 -15.41 26.56 19.59
CA GLY A 104 -14.61 27.51 20.36
C GLY A 104 -13.24 26.94 20.73
N GLN A 105 -12.49 27.66 21.56
CA GLN A 105 -11.15 27.27 21.98
C GLN A 105 -11.18 26.58 23.35
N ILE A 106 -10.47 25.45 23.47
CA ILE A 106 -10.32 24.70 24.72
C ILE A 106 -8.94 24.90 25.35
N ASP A 107 -8.82 24.71 26.66
CA ASP A 107 -7.52 24.61 27.35
C ASP A 107 -6.90 23.23 27.08
N PRO A 108 -5.78 23.15 26.31
CA PRO A 108 -5.13 21.88 25.99
C PRO A 108 -4.71 21.07 27.21
N ALA A 109 -4.40 21.72 28.34
CA ALA A 109 -3.95 21.04 29.55
C ALA A 109 -5.05 20.19 30.21
N THR A 110 -6.32 20.44 29.86
CA THR A 110 -7.47 19.71 30.41
C THR A 110 -7.97 18.58 29.50
N ALA A 111 -7.48 18.49 28.27
CA ALA A 111 -7.77 17.41 27.32
C ALA A 111 -6.73 16.29 27.47
N VAL A 112 -7.03 15.30 28.32
CA VAL A 112 -6.08 14.26 28.73
C VAL A 112 -6.65 12.88 28.41
N TYR A 113 -5.90 12.11 27.62
CA TYR A 113 -6.26 10.73 27.29
C TYR A 113 -6.35 9.87 28.57
N GLY A 114 -7.41 9.08 28.69
CA GLY A 114 -7.67 8.25 29.86
C GLY A 114 -8.22 9.02 31.08
N GLN A 115 -8.49 10.31 30.97
CA GLN A 115 -9.11 11.12 32.04
C GLN A 115 -10.32 11.91 31.56
N THR A 116 -10.15 12.73 30.53
CA THR A 116 -11.23 13.56 29.98
C THR A 116 -11.60 13.19 28.54
N VAL A 117 -10.74 12.42 27.87
CA VAL A 117 -10.95 11.87 26.53
C VAL A 117 -10.60 10.38 26.54
N PHE A 118 -11.41 9.55 25.89
CA PHE A 118 -11.24 8.10 25.88
C PHE A 118 -11.53 7.52 24.50
N LEU A 119 -10.90 6.37 24.21
CA LEU A 119 -11.23 5.52 23.09
C LEU A 119 -11.42 4.09 23.62
N LEU A 120 -12.59 3.51 23.40
CA LEU A 120 -12.94 2.18 23.91
C LEU A 120 -13.07 1.21 22.74
N GLU A 121 -12.31 0.12 22.74
CA GLU A 121 -12.43 -0.95 21.75
C GLU A 121 -13.57 -1.90 22.15
N LEU A 122 -14.47 -2.17 21.20
CA LEU A 122 -15.58 -3.10 21.39
C LEU A 122 -15.31 -4.45 20.75
N GLU A 123 -15.67 -5.51 21.47
CA GLU A 123 -15.70 -6.89 20.98
C GLU A 123 -17.14 -7.37 20.80
N TYR A 124 -17.39 -8.02 19.67
CA TYR A 124 -18.63 -8.71 19.37
C TYR A 124 -18.35 -10.21 19.31
N ALA A 125 -19.22 -11.04 19.90
CA ALA A 125 -19.05 -12.49 19.89
C ALA A 125 -19.07 -13.05 18.46
N SER A 126 -19.82 -12.40 17.56
CA SER A 126 -19.83 -12.71 16.13
C SER A 126 -18.50 -12.37 15.42
N GLY A 127 -17.69 -11.48 15.99
CA GLY A 127 -16.51 -10.88 15.37
C GLY A 127 -16.85 -9.88 14.26
N ASP A 128 -18.11 -9.50 14.09
CA ASP A 128 -18.57 -8.55 13.05
C ASP A 128 -19.31 -7.37 13.70
N PRO A 129 -18.66 -6.20 13.90
CA PRO A 129 -19.27 -5.06 14.57
C PRO A 129 -20.42 -4.41 13.79
N VAL A 130 -20.41 -4.52 12.46
CA VAL A 130 -21.42 -3.92 11.59
C VAL A 130 -22.70 -4.75 11.64
N GLN A 131 -22.60 -6.06 11.42
CA GLN A 131 -23.73 -6.98 11.52
C GLN A 131 -24.18 -7.20 12.96
N GLY A 132 -23.24 -7.20 13.92
CA GLY A 132 -23.54 -7.26 15.35
C GLY A 132 -24.47 -6.13 15.74
N LEU A 133 -24.24 -4.91 15.25
CA LEU A 133 -25.15 -3.79 15.50
C LEU A 133 -26.55 -4.02 14.92
N ALA A 134 -26.62 -4.41 13.64
CA ALA A 134 -27.89 -4.65 12.97
C ALA A 134 -28.72 -5.76 13.65
N ASN A 135 -28.05 -6.70 14.32
CA ASN A 135 -28.68 -7.77 15.09
C ASN A 135 -28.92 -7.42 16.57
N ALA A 136 -28.60 -6.20 17.01
CA ALA A 136 -28.63 -5.77 18.41
C ALA A 136 -27.80 -6.69 19.33
N GLU A 137 -26.66 -7.16 18.83
CA GLU A 137 -25.72 -7.99 19.58
C GLU A 137 -25.07 -7.17 20.72
N PRO A 138 -25.11 -7.65 21.97
CA PRO A 138 -24.48 -6.97 23.09
C PRO A 138 -22.96 -7.08 22.99
N PRO A 139 -22.22 -5.95 22.80
CA PRO A 139 -20.77 -5.99 22.81
C PRO A 139 -20.22 -6.09 24.24
N THR A 140 -18.92 -6.31 24.35
CA THR A 140 -18.14 -6.01 25.55
C THR A 140 -16.98 -5.08 25.21
N VAL A 141 -16.35 -4.46 26.22
CA VAL A 141 -15.15 -3.65 26.00
C VAL A 141 -13.93 -4.56 26.04
N ALA A 142 -13.24 -4.69 24.91
CA ALA A 142 -12.00 -5.46 24.79
C ALA A 142 -10.82 -4.77 25.49
N GLY A 143 -10.78 -3.43 25.41
CA GLY A 143 -9.69 -2.66 25.97
C GLY A 143 -9.75 -1.17 25.64
N VAL A 144 -8.69 -0.48 26.03
CA VAL A 144 -8.42 0.93 25.73
C VAL A 144 -7.16 0.95 24.87
N PRO A 145 -7.24 1.32 23.57
CA PRO A 145 -6.09 1.32 22.68
C PRO A 145 -4.97 2.25 23.16
N ALA A 146 -3.73 1.97 22.75
CA ALA A 146 -2.64 2.92 22.97
C ALA A 146 -2.84 4.15 22.08
N ALA A 147 -3.22 5.28 22.67
CA ALA A 147 -3.47 6.52 21.95
C ALA A 147 -3.05 7.75 22.76
N ARG A 148 -2.94 8.90 22.06
CA ARG A 148 -2.66 10.22 22.63
C ARG A 148 -3.70 11.23 22.17
N VAL A 149 -3.92 12.25 22.99
CA VAL A 149 -4.72 13.42 22.65
C VAL A 149 -3.79 14.58 22.32
N ASP A 150 -3.91 15.11 21.10
CA ASP A 150 -3.32 16.40 20.73
C ASP A 150 -4.45 17.40 20.49
N VAL A 151 -4.36 18.57 21.12
CA VAL A 151 -5.27 19.69 20.85
C VAL A 151 -4.62 20.61 19.84
N VAL A 152 -5.31 20.85 18.73
CA VAL A 152 -4.87 21.70 17.63
C VAL A 152 -5.86 22.82 17.36
N ALA A 153 -5.41 23.87 16.68
CA ALA A 153 -6.29 24.91 16.16
C ALA A 153 -6.59 24.61 14.68
N LEU A 154 -7.87 24.46 14.34
CA LEU A 154 -8.37 24.33 12.98
C LEU A 154 -9.42 25.41 12.72
N ASP A 155 -9.30 26.15 11.62
CA ASP A 155 -10.22 27.25 11.27
C ASP A 155 -10.41 28.31 12.39
N GLY A 156 -9.41 28.46 13.27
CA GLY A 156 -9.43 29.38 14.41
C GLY A 156 -10.10 28.84 15.69
N THR A 157 -10.73 27.67 15.65
CA THR A 157 -11.28 26.97 16.84
C THR A 157 -10.44 25.76 17.21
N SER A 158 -10.69 25.14 18.36
CA SER A 158 -9.97 23.94 18.77
C SER A 158 -10.52 22.67 18.11
N ALA A 159 -9.64 21.70 17.91
CA ALA A 159 -9.99 20.32 17.63
C ALA A 159 -9.15 19.38 18.50
N ILE A 160 -9.74 18.26 18.90
CA ILE A 160 -9.04 17.14 19.53
C ILE A 160 -8.71 16.12 18.45
N ARG A 161 -7.45 15.72 18.37
CA ARG A 161 -7.01 14.51 17.65
C ARG A 161 -6.78 13.39 18.64
N LEU A 162 -7.50 12.30 18.45
CA LEU A 162 -7.21 11.01 19.07
C LEU A 162 -6.25 10.26 18.14
N LEU A 163 -4.96 10.32 18.45
CA LEU A 163 -3.86 9.74 17.67
C LEU A 163 -3.56 8.32 18.18
N PRO A 164 -3.77 7.27 17.37
CA PRO A 164 -3.26 5.94 17.69
C PRO A 164 -1.73 5.95 17.77
N LEU A 165 -1.15 5.26 18.77
CA LEU A 165 0.30 5.06 18.91
C LEU A 165 0.75 3.71 18.36
N GLU A 166 -0.21 2.83 18.09
CA GLU A 166 -0.11 1.57 17.37
C GLU A 166 -1.31 1.52 16.41
N PRO A 167 -1.25 0.82 15.26
CA PRO A 167 -2.42 0.61 14.43
C PRO A 167 -3.58 0.05 15.26
N LEU A 168 -4.76 0.64 15.12
CA LEU A 168 -5.98 0.09 15.71
C LEU A 168 -6.27 -1.28 15.10
N ALA A 169 -6.85 -2.18 15.89
CA ALA A 169 -7.20 -3.51 15.38
C ALA A 169 -8.21 -3.39 14.22
N PRO A 170 -8.00 -4.10 13.11
CA PRO A 170 -8.90 -4.08 11.97
C PRO A 170 -10.24 -4.74 12.32
N ARG A 171 -11.31 -4.33 11.63
CA ARG A 171 -12.67 -4.86 11.82
C ARG A 171 -13.21 -4.75 13.26
N LYS A 172 -12.85 -3.69 13.99
CA LYS A 172 -13.35 -3.41 15.35
C LYS A 172 -14.16 -2.13 15.38
N ARG A 173 -15.12 -2.05 16.31
CA ARG A 173 -15.81 -0.79 16.62
C ARG A 173 -15.13 -0.11 17.80
N TYR A 174 -14.89 1.18 17.66
CA TYR A 174 -14.38 2.03 18.72
C TYR A 174 -15.42 3.04 19.15
N VAL A 175 -15.52 3.32 20.45
CA VAL A 175 -16.34 4.42 21.00
C VAL A 175 -15.39 5.51 21.50
N ALA A 176 -15.42 6.67 20.84
CA ALA A 176 -14.73 7.87 21.27
C ALA A 176 -15.62 8.65 22.25
N VAL A 177 -15.03 9.10 23.38
CA VAL A 177 -15.76 9.81 24.44
C VAL A 177 -14.98 11.06 24.83
N VAL A 178 -15.66 12.20 24.87
CA VAL A 178 -15.14 13.46 25.42
C VAL A 178 -16.05 13.89 26.56
N THR A 179 -15.45 14.23 27.71
CA THR A 179 -16.17 14.61 28.93
C THR A 179 -16.20 16.12 29.15
N LYS A 180 -17.17 16.58 29.95
CA LYS A 180 -17.28 17.97 30.44
C LYS A 180 -16.19 18.35 31.45
N GLY A 181 -15.21 17.46 31.71
CA GLY A 181 -14.03 17.77 32.51
C GLY A 181 -13.02 18.68 31.80
N ILE A 182 -13.13 18.82 30.47
CA ILE A 182 -12.36 19.79 29.68
C ILE A 182 -12.90 21.20 29.95
N THR A 183 -12.02 22.18 30.09
CA THR A 183 -12.39 23.60 30.17
C THR A 183 -12.05 24.36 28.91
N ASP A 184 -12.78 25.43 28.65
CA ASP A 184 -12.43 26.42 27.64
C ASP A 184 -11.24 27.30 28.09
N ILE A 185 -10.74 28.15 27.20
CA ILE A 185 -9.66 29.10 27.51
C ILE A 185 -10.03 30.16 28.56
N ASN A 186 -11.30 30.28 28.94
CA ASN A 186 -11.80 31.17 30.00
C ASN A 186 -11.94 30.44 31.34
N GLY A 187 -11.69 29.13 31.39
CA GLY A 187 -11.82 28.28 32.57
C GLY A 187 -13.22 27.73 32.81
N ASP A 188 -14.16 27.92 31.87
CA ASP A 188 -15.50 27.35 31.96
C ASP A 188 -15.50 25.90 31.44
N PRO A 189 -16.16 24.94 32.12
CA PRO A 189 -16.33 23.59 31.57
C PRO A 189 -17.04 23.61 30.22
N ILE A 190 -16.60 22.75 29.30
CA ILE A 190 -17.31 22.53 28.04
C ILE A 190 -18.68 21.91 28.30
N ILE A 191 -19.61 22.12 27.38
CA ILE A 191 -20.95 21.53 27.41
C ILE A 191 -21.16 20.59 26.23
N SER A 192 -22.25 19.83 26.23
CA SER A 192 -22.68 19.05 25.08
C SER A 192 -23.28 19.98 24.01
N SER A 193 -23.16 19.61 22.73
CA SER A 193 -23.79 20.41 21.66
C SER A 193 -25.32 20.45 21.85
N PRO A 194 -26.01 21.49 21.36
CA PRO A 194 -27.48 21.54 21.42
C PRO A 194 -28.15 20.31 20.78
N SER A 195 -27.60 19.84 19.65
CA SER A 195 -28.12 18.66 18.94
C SER A 195 -27.88 17.37 19.73
N TYR A 196 -26.67 17.17 20.27
CA TYR A 196 -26.35 16.00 21.07
C TYR A 196 -27.19 15.94 22.36
N SER A 197 -27.35 17.08 23.05
CA SER A 197 -28.17 17.18 24.26
C SER A 197 -29.62 16.79 24.01
N ASN A 198 -30.20 17.23 22.89
CA ASN A 198 -31.58 16.88 22.50
C ASN A 198 -31.72 15.39 22.16
N LEU A 199 -30.72 14.83 21.46
CA LEU A 199 -30.73 13.42 21.09
C LEU A 199 -30.61 12.49 22.30
N THR A 200 -29.88 12.91 23.34
CA THR A 200 -29.65 12.13 24.56
C THR A 200 -30.88 12.10 25.48
N ASP A 201 -31.61 13.21 25.57
CA ASP A 201 -32.81 13.32 26.41
C ASP A 201 -34.00 12.54 25.79
N GLU A 202 -34.39 11.42 26.43
CA GLU A 202 -35.48 10.56 25.99
C GLU A 202 -36.85 11.28 25.99
N GLU A 203 -37.01 12.34 26.79
CA GLU A 203 -38.26 13.11 26.90
C GLU A 203 -38.39 14.19 25.82
N GLN A 204 -37.29 14.59 25.16
CA GLN A 204 -37.34 15.59 24.09
C GLN A 204 -37.97 15.01 22.82
N PRO A 205 -38.85 15.76 22.14
CA PRO A 205 -39.32 15.40 20.83
C PRO A 205 -38.18 15.51 19.81
N LEU A 206 -37.95 14.43 19.05
CA LEU A 206 -36.83 14.34 18.10
C LEU A 206 -36.95 15.28 16.88
N GLY A 207 -38.15 15.82 16.59
CA GLY A 207 -38.40 16.65 15.40
C GLY A 207 -38.34 15.90 14.05
N ASN A 208 -37.52 14.85 13.95
CA ASN A 208 -37.38 13.95 12.81
C ASN A 208 -37.32 12.49 13.29
N ALA A 209 -38.19 11.62 12.76
CA ALA A 209 -38.28 10.21 13.17
C ALA A 209 -37.00 9.41 12.86
N SER A 210 -36.22 9.80 11.85
CA SER A 210 -34.95 9.16 11.47
C SER A 210 -33.87 9.27 12.56
N LEU A 211 -34.02 10.20 13.50
CA LEU A 211 -33.09 10.37 14.62
C LEU A 211 -33.34 9.41 15.79
N ALA A 212 -34.41 8.61 15.76
CA ALA A 212 -34.72 7.65 16.82
C ALA A 212 -33.67 6.54 16.95
N SER A 213 -33.12 6.08 15.82
CA SER A 213 -31.99 5.14 15.80
C SER A 213 -30.74 5.78 16.40
N VAL A 214 -30.45 7.03 16.05
CA VAL A 214 -29.30 7.79 16.58
C VAL A 214 -29.41 7.98 18.10
N ARG A 215 -30.57 8.39 18.62
CA ARG A 215 -30.84 8.45 20.07
C ARG A 215 -30.60 7.10 20.74
N THR A 216 -31.07 6.02 20.12
CA THR A 216 -30.88 4.67 20.66
C THR A 216 -29.39 4.30 20.74
N LEU A 217 -28.60 4.64 19.71
CA LEU A 217 -27.15 4.43 19.71
C LEU A 217 -26.47 5.20 20.82
N ILE A 218 -26.76 6.50 20.96
CA ILE A 218 -26.20 7.35 22.02
C ILE A 218 -26.50 6.71 23.38
N ASN A 219 -27.76 6.46 23.68
CA ASN A 219 -28.19 6.08 25.03
C ASN A 219 -27.87 4.62 25.39
N LYS A 220 -27.88 3.70 24.41
CA LYS A 220 -27.73 2.26 24.68
C LYS A 220 -26.35 1.71 24.33
N LEU A 221 -25.68 2.26 23.33
CA LEU A 221 -24.36 1.81 22.91
C LEU A 221 -23.27 2.77 23.38
N TRP A 222 -23.28 4.03 22.97
CA TRP A 222 -22.14 4.92 23.18
C TRP A 222 -21.98 5.36 24.64
N GLU A 223 -22.97 6.05 25.21
CA GLU A 223 -22.94 6.46 26.62
C GLU A 223 -23.08 5.26 27.55
N GLY A 224 -23.92 4.29 27.19
CA GLY A 224 -24.08 3.05 27.95
C GLY A 224 -22.76 2.30 28.14
N THR A 225 -21.96 2.16 27.07
CA THR A 225 -20.62 1.57 27.15
C THR A 225 -19.69 2.44 27.97
N ALA A 226 -19.66 3.75 27.71
CA ALA A 226 -18.76 4.68 28.40
C ALA A 226 -18.99 4.67 29.92
N VAL A 227 -20.25 4.79 30.37
CA VAL A 227 -20.64 4.74 31.78
C VAL A 227 -20.23 3.40 32.41
N ALA A 228 -20.54 2.29 31.74
CA ALA A 228 -20.23 0.96 32.27
C ALA A 228 -18.72 0.68 32.37
N ALA A 229 -17.94 1.11 31.36
CA ALA A 229 -16.52 0.83 31.27
C ALA A 229 -15.66 1.79 32.12
N LEU A 230 -16.03 3.07 32.18
CA LEU A 230 -15.24 4.12 32.82
C LEU A 230 -15.71 4.45 34.24
N GLY A 231 -16.92 4.03 34.63
CA GLY A 231 -17.50 4.37 35.93
C GLY A 231 -17.81 5.87 36.07
N ILE A 232 -18.11 6.54 34.96
CA ILE A 232 -18.49 7.96 34.91
C ILE A 232 -20.01 8.12 34.85
N GLU A 233 -20.52 9.30 35.22
CA GLU A 233 -21.93 9.62 35.08
C GLU A 233 -22.26 10.02 33.64
N ALA A 234 -23.43 9.63 33.11
CA ALA A 234 -23.85 9.98 31.75
C ALA A 234 -23.83 11.50 31.50
N ASP A 235 -24.27 12.30 32.48
CA ASP A 235 -24.27 13.77 32.38
C ASP A 235 -22.84 14.37 32.35
N SER A 236 -21.80 13.60 32.67
CA SER A 236 -20.41 14.06 32.51
C SER A 236 -19.92 14.01 31.06
N ILE A 237 -20.66 13.39 30.14
CA ILE A 237 -20.28 13.22 28.73
C ILE A 237 -20.66 14.49 27.95
N ALA A 238 -19.68 15.07 27.23
CA ALA A 238 -19.92 16.19 26.31
C ALA A 238 -20.32 15.68 24.92
N VAL A 239 -19.65 14.63 24.43
CA VAL A 239 -20.03 13.87 23.24
C VAL A 239 -19.49 12.44 23.34
N SER A 240 -20.25 11.49 22.80
CA SER A 240 -19.76 10.15 22.48
C SER A 240 -20.23 9.74 21.09
N TYR A 241 -19.40 8.99 20.37
CA TYR A 241 -19.76 8.44 19.06
C TYR A 241 -18.89 7.21 18.77
N SER A 242 -19.28 6.41 17.78
CA SER A 242 -18.48 5.28 17.34
C SER A 242 -18.01 5.39 15.90
N PHE A 243 -16.92 4.69 15.61
CA PHE A 243 -16.45 4.40 14.26
C PHE A 243 -15.95 2.96 14.20
N THR A 244 -16.00 2.34 13.02
CA THR A 244 -15.62 0.95 12.82
C THR A 244 -14.45 0.89 11.84
N THR A 245 -13.33 0.28 12.23
CA THR A 245 -12.13 0.14 11.39
C THR A 245 -12.38 -0.83 10.23
N SER A 246 -11.80 -0.53 9.08
CA SER A 246 -11.82 -1.40 7.90
C SER A 246 -11.04 -2.70 8.15
N ASN A 247 -11.27 -3.70 7.30
CA ASN A 247 -10.48 -4.94 7.23
C ASN A 247 -9.82 -5.10 5.85
N ASP A 248 -9.66 -4.00 5.11
CA ASP A 248 -9.18 -4.00 3.72
C ASP A 248 -7.70 -4.38 3.56
N GLU A 249 -6.93 -4.50 4.65
CA GLU A 249 -5.61 -5.16 4.64
C GLU A 249 -5.70 -6.60 4.08
N LYS A 250 -6.84 -7.28 4.26
CA LYS A 250 -7.07 -8.65 3.77
C LYS A 250 -7.24 -8.74 2.26
N VAL A 251 -7.47 -7.64 1.55
CA VAL A 251 -7.76 -7.66 0.10
C VAL A 251 -6.66 -8.37 -0.68
N LEU A 252 -5.40 -8.00 -0.43
CA LEU A 252 -4.26 -8.60 -1.11
C LEU A 252 -4.01 -10.05 -0.68
N GLN A 253 -4.19 -10.37 0.60
CA GLN A 253 -4.15 -11.76 1.07
C GLN A 253 -5.20 -12.60 0.34
N TYR A 254 -6.44 -12.13 0.21
CA TYR A 254 -7.49 -12.88 -0.46
C TYR A 254 -7.30 -13.02 -1.97
N ILE A 255 -6.54 -12.12 -2.61
CA ILE A 255 -6.14 -12.29 -4.01
C ILE A 255 -5.06 -13.38 -4.12
N ALA A 256 -4.08 -13.39 -3.22
CA ALA A 256 -3.05 -14.43 -3.18
C ALA A 256 -3.65 -15.80 -2.83
N GLU A 257 -4.52 -15.83 -1.83
CA GLU A 257 -5.13 -17.02 -1.24
C GLU A 257 -6.68 -16.90 -1.20
N PRO A 258 -7.40 -17.08 -2.34
CA PRO A 258 -8.86 -16.96 -2.36
C PRO A 258 -9.59 -17.95 -1.45
N ALA A 259 -8.98 -19.10 -1.15
CA ALA A 259 -9.53 -20.08 -0.21
C ALA A 259 -9.73 -19.50 1.19
N ALA A 260 -8.83 -18.62 1.64
CA ALA A 260 -8.94 -17.89 2.90
C ALA A 260 -10.17 -16.98 2.92
N TRP A 261 -10.47 -16.29 1.80
CA TRP A 261 -11.69 -15.47 1.70
C TRP A 261 -12.94 -16.32 1.91
N PHE A 262 -13.06 -17.45 1.21
CA PHE A 262 -14.23 -18.33 1.40
C PHE A 262 -14.33 -18.87 2.82
N ALA A 263 -13.20 -19.24 3.44
CA ALA A 263 -13.15 -19.70 4.83
C ALA A 263 -13.61 -18.59 5.80
N ASP A 264 -13.12 -17.37 5.63
CA ASP A 264 -13.45 -16.24 6.50
C ASP A 264 -14.91 -15.77 6.33
N GLN A 265 -15.44 -15.79 5.11
CA GLN A 265 -16.86 -15.50 4.87
C GLN A 265 -17.76 -16.56 5.51
N LEU A 266 -17.41 -17.84 5.37
CA LEU A 266 -18.14 -18.94 6.01
C LEU A 266 -18.05 -18.85 7.54
N GLY A 267 -16.85 -18.58 8.08
CA GLY A 267 -16.62 -18.41 9.50
C GLY A 267 -17.42 -17.23 10.08
N THR A 268 -17.36 -16.07 9.43
CA THR A 268 -18.16 -14.88 9.78
C THR A 268 -19.65 -15.24 9.80
N PHE A 269 -20.13 -15.88 8.74
CA PHE A 269 -21.53 -16.25 8.62
C PHE A 269 -22.00 -17.14 9.79
N LEU A 270 -21.22 -18.18 10.12
CA LEU A 270 -21.55 -19.11 11.20
C LEU A 270 -21.64 -18.37 12.53
N LYS A 271 -20.66 -17.49 12.78
CA LYS A 271 -20.59 -16.68 14.01
C LYS A 271 -21.77 -15.70 14.11
N VAL A 272 -22.06 -14.93 13.06
CA VAL A 272 -23.20 -13.98 13.04
C VAL A 272 -24.53 -14.71 13.19
N SER A 273 -24.70 -15.85 12.52
CA SER A 273 -25.94 -16.64 12.61
C SER A 273 -26.16 -17.22 14.00
N ALA A 274 -25.10 -17.73 14.63
CA ALA A 274 -25.16 -18.23 15.99
C ALA A 274 -25.44 -17.11 17.00
N ALA A 275 -24.82 -15.94 16.82
CA ALA A 275 -25.07 -14.77 17.65
C ALA A 275 -26.54 -14.33 17.55
N LYS A 276 -27.07 -14.21 16.32
CA LYS A 276 -28.48 -13.89 16.07
C LYS A 276 -29.44 -14.90 16.69
N ALA A 277 -29.12 -16.19 16.60
CA ALA A 277 -29.91 -17.25 17.21
C ALA A 277 -29.89 -17.17 18.75
N ALA A 278 -28.73 -16.84 19.35
CA ALA A 278 -28.61 -16.65 20.79
C ALA A 278 -29.48 -15.49 21.28
N ILE A 279 -29.43 -14.35 20.58
CA ILE A 279 -30.22 -13.16 20.91
C ILE A 279 -31.72 -13.45 20.76
N ALA A 280 -32.13 -14.11 19.67
CA ALA A 280 -33.52 -14.55 19.48
C ALA A 280 -33.97 -15.56 20.55
N GLY A 281 -33.03 -16.32 21.12
CA GLY A 281 -33.22 -17.21 22.26
C GLY A 281 -33.25 -16.51 23.63
N GLY A 282 -33.06 -15.19 23.68
CA GLY A 282 -33.11 -14.38 24.89
C GLY A 282 -31.74 -14.05 25.52
N ALA A 283 -30.62 -14.34 24.84
CA ALA A 283 -29.31 -13.88 25.29
C ALA A 283 -29.26 -12.34 25.29
N SER A 284 -28.73 -11.75 26.36
CA SER A 284 -28.67 -10.29 26.55
C SER A 284 -27.28 -9.77 26.95
N ASP A 285 -26.29 -10.65 27.05
CA ASP A 285 -24.91 -10.32 27.40
C ASP A 285 -23.92 -11.02 26.46
N TYR A 286 -22.74 -10.41 26.30
CA TYR A 286 -21.67 -10.92 25.45
C TYR A 286 -21.26 -12.36 25.76
N ALA A 287 -21.14 -12.73 27.05
CA ALA A 287 -20.61 -14.04 27.43
C ALA A 287 -21.55 -15.18 27.00
N THR A 288 -22.86 -15.00 27.17
CA THR A 288 -23.87 -15.96 26.73
C THR A 288 -23.89 -16.11 25.20
N VAL A 289 -23.79 -14.99 24.47
CA VAL A 289 -23.71 -15.01 23.00
C VAL A 289 -22.42 -15.70 22.54
N ASN A 290 -21.26 -15.34 23.12
CA ASN A 290 -19.96 -15.89 22.80
C ASN A 290 -19.86 -17.41 23.02
N ALA A 291 -20.44 -17.91 24.12
CA ALA A 291 -20.51 -19.35 24.37
C ALA A 291 -21.29 -20.09 23.25
N THR A 292 -22.39 -19.50 22.78
CA THR A 292 -23.20 -20.06 21.69
C THR A 292 -22.45 -20.02 20.35
N VAL A 293 -21.79 -18.90 20.05
CA VAL A 293 -20.97 -18.75 18.84
C VAL A 293 -19.82 -19.75 18.81
N THR A 294 -19.07 -19.86 19.91
CA THR A 294 -17.94 -20.80 20.04
C THR A 294 -18.40 -22.25 19.85
N ALA A 295 -19.52 -22.63 20.45
CA ALA A 295 -20.09 -23.95 20.29
C ALA A 295 -20.54 -24.23 18.84
N ALA A 296 -21.13 -23.25 18.15
CA ALA A 296 -21.53 -23.39 16.76
C ALA A 296 -20.34 -23.57 15.81
N VAL A 297 -19.27 -22.81 16.01
CA VAL A 297 -18.01 -22.96 15.25
C VAL A 297 -17.42 -24.35 15.49
N GLY A 298 -17.25 -24.75 16.75
CA GLY A 298 -16.68 -26.06 17.10
C GLY A 298 -17.48 -27.27 16.60
N ALA A 299 -18.78 -27.10 16.37
CA ALA A 299 -19.68 -28.14 15.87
C ALA A 299 -19.89 -28.12 14.35
N PHE A 300 -19.25 -27.20 13.60
CA PHE A 300 -19.35 -27.16 12.14
C PHE A 300 -18.69 -28.40 11.50
N PRO A 301 -19.27 -29.00 10.44
CA PRO A 301 -20.56 -28.67 9.83
C PRO A 301 -21.76 -29.24 10.61
N SER A 302 -22.86 -28.50 10.68
CA SER A 302 -24.15 -29.07 11.11
C SER A 302 -24.72 -29.99 10.01
N PRO A 303 -25.60 -30.95 10.33
CA PRO A 303 -26.21 -31.83 9.31
C PRO A 303 -26.90 -31.07 8.17
N GLU A 304 -27.56 -29.94 8.48
CA GLU A 304 -28.20 -29.11 7.46
C GLU A 304 -27.20 -28.43 6.54
N LEU A 305 -26.10 -27.89 7.10
CA LEU A 305 -25.05 -27.24 6.32
C LEU A 305 -24.28 -28.26 5.49
N GLN A 306 -24.03 -29.44 6.05
CA GLN A 306 -23.41 -30.56 5.35
C GLN A 306 -24.24 -30.97 4.12
N ALA A 307 -25.56 -31.08 4.27
CA ALA A 307 -26.46 -31.37 3.16
C ALA A 307 -26.51 -30.24 2.12
N ALA A 308 -26.45 -28.98 2.57
CA ALA A 308 -26.48 -27.81 1.69
C ALA A 308 -25.18 -27.59 0.92
N LEU A 309 -24.06 -28.08 1.45
CA LEU A 309 -22.71 -28.00 0.87
C LEU A 309 -22.29 -29.29 0.15
N SER A 310 -23.18 -30.27 -0.02
CA SER A 310 -22.86 -31.49 -0.79
C SER A 310 -22.43 -31.12 -2.24
N PRO A 311 -21.37 -31.76 -2.79
CA PRO A 311 -20.69 -32.93 -2.26
C PRO A 311 -19.44 -32.65 -1.41
N VAL A 312 -19.20 -31.41 -0.93
CA VAL A 312 -17.97 -31.02 -0.23
C VAL A 312 -17.62 -31.96 0.93
N PHE A 313 -18.62 -32.43 1.68
CA PHE A 313 -18.43 -33.32 2.82
C PHE A 313 -18.68 -34.81 2.55
N ASP A 314 -18.93 -35.20 1.29
CA ASP A 314 -19.32 -36.57 0.92
C ASP A 314 -18.10 -37.53 0.90
N ALA A 315 -16.88 -36.98 0.80
CA ALA A 315 -15.61 -37.71 0.85
C ALA A 315 -14.63 -37.07 1.85
N ALA A 316 -13.70 -37.86 2.39
CA ALA A 316 -12.65 -37.36 3.29
C ALA A 316 -11.51 -36.63 2.53
N PRO A 317 -10.69 -35.81 3.22
CA PRO A 317 -9.53 -35.16 2.60
C PRO A 317 -8.57 -36.17 1.94
N PRO A 318 -7.94 -35.81 0.79
CA PRO A 318 -8.01 -34.52 0.09
C PRO A 318 -9.18 -34.40 -0.90
N ALA A 319 -10.03 -35.44 -1.04
CA ALA A 319 -11.12 -35.45 -2.04
C ALA A 319 -12.39 -34.71 -1.59
N GLY A 320 -12.46 -34.31 -0.32
CA GLY A 320 -13.54 -33.54 0.30
C GLY A 320 -13.21 -33.25 1.76
N CYS A 321 -14.18 -32.83 2.56
CA CYS A 321 -14.01 -32.39 3.95
C CYS A 321 -14.65 -33.34 4.97
N GLY A 322 -15.07 -34.52 4.53
CA GLY A 322 -15.72 -35.53 5.36
C GLY A 322 -14.86 -35.95 6.55
N GLY A 323 -15.44 -35.87 7.75
CA GLY A 323 -14.77 -36.22 9.01
C GLY A 323 -13.99 -35.09 9.67
N LEU A 324 -13.80 -33.94 9.01
CA LEU A 324 -13.30 -32.72 9.66
C LEU A 324 -14.41 -32.02 10.43
N ILE A 325 -14.04 -31.30 11.49
CA ILE A 325 -14.94 -30.45 12.28
C ILE A 325 -14.25 -29.12 12.63
N GLY A 326 -15.04 -28.14 13.07
CA GLY A 326 -14.51 -26.87 13.57
C GLY A 326 -13.81 -26.06 12.47
N GLN A 327 -12.75 -25.34 12.86
CA GLN A 327 -11.99 -24.49 11.95
C GLN A 327 -11.41 -25.26 10.75
N MET A 328 -10.87 -26.47 10.97
CA MET A 328 -10.35 -27.29 9.87
C MET A 328 -11.42 -27.64 8.82
N ALA A 329 -12.68 -27.84 9.23
CA ALA A 329 -13.77 -28.06 8.29
C ALA A 329 -14.15 -26.79 7.53
N ILE A 330 -14.07 -25.61 8.18
CA ILE A 330 -14.30 -24.30 7.56
C ILE A 330 -13.23 -24.04 6.49
N ASP A 331 -11.95 -24.21 6.84
CA ASP A 331 -10.82 -24.00 5.94
C ASP A 331 -10.88 -24.97 4.76
N CYS A 332 -11.15 -26.26 5.02
CA CYS A 332 -11.34 -27.26 3.97
C CYS A 332 -12.50 -26.88 3.03
N THR A 333 -13.61 -26.39 3.58
CA THR A 333 -14.73 -25.92 2.77
C THR A 333 -14.30 -24.73 1.92
N GLY A 334 -13.55 -23.78 2.49
CA GLY A 334 -12.99 -22.65 1.76
C GLY A 334 -12.16 -23.07 0.55
N ILE A 335 -11.25 -24.04 0.73
CA ILE A 335 -10.45 -24.64 -0.34
C ILE A 335 -11.34 -25.27 -1.41
N ALA A 336 -12.32 -26.10 -1.01
CA ALA A 336 -13.23 -26.75 -1.95
C ALA A 336 -14.07 -25.73 -2.74
N LEU A 337 -14.50 -24.64 -2.10
CA LEU A 337 -15.28 -23.58 -2.75
C LEU A 337 -14.41 -22.77 -3.73
N ALA A 338 -13.19 -22.40 -3.35
CA ALA A 338 -12.26 -21.71 -4.26
C ALA A 338 -11.97 -22.56 -5.51
N GLY A 339 -11.78 -23.87 -5.32
CA GLY A 339 -11.57 -24.82 -6.41
C GLY A 339 -12.70 -24.86 -7.46
N ASN A 340 -13.94 -24.49 -7.09
CA ASN A 340 -15.06 -24.45 -8.03
C ASN A 340 -14.98 -23.29 -9.03
N PHE A 341 -14.27 -22.21 -8.68
CA PHE A 341 -14.10 -21.04 -9.55
C PHE A 341 -12.78 -21.08 -10.32
N GLY A 342 -11.76 -21.78 -9.78
CA GLY A 342 -10.50 -22.05 -10.47
C GLY A 342 -9.90 -20.78 -11.10
N ALA A 343 -9.62 -20.83 -12.41
CA ALA A 343 -9.01 -19.73 -13.17
C ALA A 343 -9.85 -18.44 -13.28
N ALA A 344 -11.10 -18.43 -12.79
CA ALA A 344 -11.88 -17.20 -12.68
C ALA A 344 -11.43 -16.33 -11.48
N LEU A 345 -10.70 -16.90 -10.52
CA LEU A 345 -10.12 -16.17 -9.40
C LEU A 345 -8.78 -15.54 -9.81
N PRO A 346 -8.43 -14.34 -9.33
CA PRO A 346 -7.24 -13.60 -9.76
C PRO A 346 -5.92 -14.09 -9.12
N ASN A 347 -5.86 -15.31 -8.62
CA ASN A 347 -4.68 -15.84 -7.92
C ASN A 347 -3.58 -16.30 -8.89
N GLN A 348 -2.44 -16.69 -8.33
CA GLN A 348 -1.23 -17.00 -9.10
C GLN A 348 -1.18 -18.46 -9.60
N SER A 349 -2.24 -19.25 -9.39
CA SER A 349 -2.24 -20.70 -9.69
C SER A 349 -2.05 -21.05 -11.17
N GLY A 350 -2.34 -20.10 -12.08
CA GLY A 350 -2.14 -20.25 -13.52
C GLY A 350 -0.78 -19.76 -14.04
N ARG A 351 0.10 -19.25 -13.18
CA ARG A 351 1.36 -18.63 -13.56
C ARG A 351 2.48 -19.65 -13.77
N SER A 352 3.40 -19.35 -14.68
CA SER A 352 4.56 -20.18 -14.99
C SER A 352 5.70 -19.41 -15.67
N ALA A 353 6.85 -20.06 -15.86
CA ALA A 353 7.94 -19.57 -16.69
C ALA A 353 7.53 -19.19 -18.13
N GLY A 354 6.40 -19.71 -18.63
CA GLY A 354 5.86 -19.33 -19.94
C GLY A 354 5.34 -17.90 -20.03
N ASP A 355 5.11 -17.23 -18.89
CA ASP A 355 4.68 -15.83 -18.85
C ASP A 355 5.84 -14.84 -19.05
N ILE A 356 7.10 -15.31 -18.96
CA ILE A 356 8.30 -14.50 -19.12
C ILE A 356 8.96 -14.80 -20.47
N THR A 357 9.22 -13.75 -21.25
CA THR A 357 9.95 -13.83 -22.52
C THR A 357 11.26 -13.06 -22.40
N LEU A 358 12.38 -13.79 -22.27
CA LEU A 358 13.73 -13.21 -22.24
C LEU A 358 14.37 -13.17 -23.63
N ASN A 359 15.08 -12.08 -23.94
CA ASN A 359 15.96 -12.03 -25.11
C ASN A 359 17.32 -12.67 -24.79
N LEU A 360 17.36 -14.00 -24.68
CA LEU A 360 18.58 -14.71 -24.29
C LEU A 360 19.78 -14.44 -25.22
N ALA A 361 19.54 -14.06 -26.48
CA ALA A 361 20.58 -13.70 -27.45
C ALA A 361 21.25 -12.34 -27.13
N SER A 362 20.63 -11.47 -26.35
CA SER A 362 21.21 -10.19 -25.91
C SER A 362 21.93 -10.28 -24.55
N THR A 363 22.01 -11.48 -23.95
CA THR A 363 22.70 -11.72 -22.68
C THR A 363 24.16 -11.26 -22.75
N LYS A 364 24.57 -10.42 -21.81
CA LYS A 364 25.94 -9.87 -21.75
C LYS A 364 26.37 -9.57 -20.32
N PRO A 365 27.69 -9.50 -20.04
CA PRO A 365 28.20 -8.99 -18.78
C PRO A 365 27.58 -7.64 -18.39
N VAL A 366 27.17 -7.50 -17.13
CA VAL A 366 26.47 -6.30 -16.65
C VAL A 366 27.24 -4.99 -16.85
N PRO A 367 28.60 -4.93 -16.79
CA PRO A 367 29.34 -3.70 -17.12
C PRO A 367 29.14 -3.22 -18.56
N LEU A 368 28.79 -4.11 -19.49
CA LEU A 368 28.49 -3.74 -20.89
C LEU A 368 27.07 -3.22 -21.07
N VAL A 369 26.23 -3.34 -20.05
CA VAL A 369 24.92 -2.68 -19.97
C VAL A 369 25.09 -1.31 -19.35
N SER A 370 25.77 -1.26 -18.19
CA SER A 370 25.90 -0.05 -17.40
C SER A 370 27.28 0.03 -16.75
N ALA A 371 28.07 1.03 -17.16
CA ALA A 371 29.43 1.27 -16.68
C ALA A 371 29.53 1.43 -15.15
N PRO A 372 28.60 2.12 -14.44
CA PRO A 372 28.57 2.20 -12.98
C PRO A 372 28.67 0.86 -12.25
N THR A 373 28.24 -0.25 -12.85
CA THR A 373 28.29 -1.57 -12.19
C THR A 373 29.70 -2.14 -12.05
N SER A 374 30.69 -1.61 -12.79
CA SER A 374 32.09 -2.06 -12.72
C SER A 374 32.70 -1.82 -11.34
N SER A 375 32.42 -0.66 -10.73
CA SER A 375 32.91 -0.33 -9.38
C SER A 375 32.20 -1.17 -8.32
N VAL A 376 30.92 -1.51 -8.53
CA VAL A 376 30.16 -2.40 -7.64
C VAL A 376 30.77 -3.79 -7.62
N LEU A 377 31.02 -4.40 -8.78
CA LEU A 377 31.68 -5.71 -8.89
C LEU A 377 33.05 -5.70 -8.21
N THR A 378 33.85 -4.67 -8.46
CA THR A 378 35.17 -4.51 -7.84
C THR A 378 35.06 -4.43 -6.31
N ALA A 379 34.07 -3.69 -5.79
CA ALA A 379 33.87 -3.51 -4.36
C ALA A 379 33.48 -4.81 -3.63
N VAL A 380 32.77 -5.71 -4.31
CA VAL A 380 32.40 -7.03 -3.78
C VAL A 380 33.40 -8.14 -4.14
N GLY A 381 34.53 -7.80 -4.77
CA GLY A 381 35.59 -8.75 -5.13
C GLY A 381 35.26 -9.65 -6.33
N ALA A 382 34.31 -9.25 -7.17
CA ALA A 382 33.90 -9.97 -8.38
C ALA A 382 34.58 -9.44 -9.64
N GLY A 383 34.75 -10.32 -10.63
CA GLY A 383 35.27 -10.02 -11.95
C GLY A 383 34.23 -9.36 -12.87
N PRO A 384 34.68 -8.68 -13.95
CA PRO A 384 33.81 -7.92 -14.85
C PRO A 384 32.85 -8.78 -15.68
N THR A 385 33.02 -10.10 -15.69
CA THR A 385 32.19 -11.07 -16.42
C THR A 385 31.45 -12.03 -15.51
N ASP A 386 31.48 -11.81 -14.19
CA ASP A 386 30.91 -12.74 -13.21
C ASP A 386 29.38 -12.61 -13.10
N VAL A 387 28.83 -11.48 -13.53
CA VAL A 387 27.39 -11.21 -13.55
C VAL A 387 26.94 -10.90 -14.97
N LEU A 388 25.89 -11.60 -15.41
CA LEU A 388 25.20 -11.38 -16.67
C LEU A 388 23.91 -10.59 -16.44
N ALA A 389 23.53 -9.81 -17.45
CA ALA A 389 22.25 -9.13 -17.53
C ALA A 389 21.50 -9.57 -18.79
N VAL A 390 20.19 -9.73 -18.67
CA VAL A 390 19.29 -9.97 -19.80
C VAL A 390 17.97 -9.23 -19.57
N GLU A 391 17.43 -8.65 -20.65
CA GLU A 391 16.15 -7.97 -20.66
C GLU A 391 15.07 -8.83 -21.35
N GLY A 392 13.83 -8.60 -20.97
CA GLY A 392 12.67 -9.30 -21.52
C GLY A 392 11.37 -8.64 -21.13
N THR A 393 10.28 -9.38 -21.27
CA THR A 393 8.96 -8.99 -20.75
C THR A 393 8.35 -10.09 -19.89
N ILE A 394 7.40 -9.69 -19.05
CA ILE A 394 6.46 -10.57 -18.38
C ILE A 394 5.03 -10.14 -18.69
N SER A 395 4.17 -11.10 -19.04
CA SER A 395 2.74 -10.85 -19.24
C SER A 395 2.03 -10.80 -17.89
N LEU A 396 1.42 -9.68 -17.51
CA LEU A 396 0.77 -9.49 -16.20
C LEU A 396 -0.71 -9.11 -16.32
N PRO A 397 -1.60 -9.63 -15.45
CA PRO A 397 -2.99 -9.18 -15.41
C PRO A 397 -3.06 -7.73 -14.91
N TYR A 398 -3.81 -6.88 -15.61
CA TYR A 398 -3.94 -5.46 -15.32
C TYR A 398 -5.40 -5.06 -15.06
N TYR A 399 -5.60 -4.29 -13.99
CA TYR A 399 -6.93 -3.96 -13.45
C TYR A 399 -7.23 -2.44 -13.49
N LEU A 400 -6.30 -1.64 -14.01
CA LEU A 400 -6.35 -0.18 -14.08
C LEU A 400 -6.50 0.32 -15.52
N GLY A 401 -6.65 1.64 -15.69
CA GLY A 401 -6.63 2.30 -16.99
C GLY A 401 -5.22 2.46 -17.56
N SER A 402 -5.07 2.30 -18.87
CA SER A 402 -3.80 2.50 -19.62
C SER A 402 -3.88 3.57 -20.71
N SER A 403 -5.03 4.24 -20.84
CA SER A 403 -5.25 5.32 -21.82
C SER A 403 -5.08 6.70 -21.18
N ALA A 404 -4.78 7.72 -21.98
CA ALA A 404 -4.64 9.11 -21.49
C ALA A 404 -5.82 9.59 -20.64
N SER A 405 -7.05 9.16 -20.94
CA SER A 405 -8.25 9.54 -20.20
C SER A 405 -8.47 8.74 -18.91
N GLY A 406 -7.93 7.52 -18.84
CA GLY A 406 -8.16 6.59 -17.74
C GLY A 406 -6.99 6.43 -16.77
N ILE A 407 -5.76 6.71 -17.20
CA ILE A 407 -4.52 6.40 -16.46
C ILE A 407 -4.41 7.11 -15.09
N MET A 408 -5.11 8.23 -14.92
CA MET A 408 -5.16 8.98 -13.66
C MET A 408 -6.52 8.93 -12.96
N THR A 409 -7.55 8.36 -13.57
CA THR A 409 -8.94 8.49 -13.10
C THR A 409 -9.62 7.14 -12.86
N GLU A 410 -9.17 6.10 -13.54
CA GLU A 410 -9.65 4.74 -13.31
C GLU A 410 -8.94 4.14 -12.10
N SER A 411 -9.71 3.35 -11.35
CA SER A 411 -9.29 2.58 -10.19
C SER A 411 -9.87 1.18 -10.31
N TRP A 412 -9.53 0.28 -9.39
CA TRP A 412 -10.06 -1.07 -9.43
C TRP A 412 -11.57 -1.05 -9.22
N VAL A 413 -12.26 -1.87 -10.01
CA VAL A 413 -13.70 -2.13 -9.86
C VAL A 413 -13.91 -3.61 -9.63
N ALA A 414 -14.86 -3.97 -8.78
CA ALA A 414 -15.20 -5.35 -8.48
C ALA A 414 -15.59 -6.15 -9.75
N ASP A 415 -15.20 -7.42 -9.80
CA ASP A 415 -15.67 -8.34 -10.84
C ASP A 415 -17.13 -8.76 -10.61
N ASP A 416 -18.05 -7.97 -11.17
CA ASP A 416 -19.49 -8.19 -11.11
C ASP A 416 -19.94 -9.53 -11.70
N ALA A 417 -19.23 -10.04 -12.71
CA ALA A 417 -19.55 -11.31 -13.35
C ALA A 417 -19.16 -12.48 -12.43
N LEU A 418 -17.99 -12.41 -11.80
CA LEU A 418 -17.57 -13.37 -10.79
C LEU A 418 -18.50 -13.34 -9.58
N ALA A 419 -18.83 -12.16 -9.06
CA ALA A 419 -19.78 -11.98 -7.95
C ALA A 419 -21.17 -12.56 -8.30
N THR A 420 -21.64 -12.37 -9.53
CA THR A 420 -22.89 -12.96 -10.04
C THR A 420 -22.81 -14.48 -10.08
N ALA A 421 -21.71 -15.04 -10.58
CA ALA A 421 -21.50 -16.48 -10.64
C ALA A 421 -21.46 -17.09 -9.23
N MET A 422 -20.81 -16.43 -8.27
CA MET A 422 -20.80 -16.84 -6.87
C MET A 422 -22.23 -16.81 -6.30
N ASN A 423 -22.97 -15.71 -6.45
CA ASN A 423 -24.36 -15.60 -6.00
C ASN A 423 -25.24 -16.74 -6.53
N GLN A 424 -25.08 -17.11 -7.80
CA GLN A 424 -25.81 -18.22 -8.42
C GLN A 424 -25.40 -19.58 -7.86
N ALA A 425 -24.09 -19.86 -7.79
CA ALA A 425 -23.56 -21.11 -7.26
C ALA A 425 -24.01 -21.38 -5.82
N PHE A 426 -24.17 -20.30 -5.05
CA PHE A 426 -24.47 -20.37 -3.62
C PHE A 426 -25.88 -19.87 -3.28
N THR A 427 -26.80 -19.79 -4.25
CA THR A 427 -28.18 -19.34 -4.00
C THR A 427 -28.91 -20.25 -3.00
N ASN A 428 -28.67 -21.56 -3.03
CA ASN A 428 -29.28 -22.52 -2.10
C ASN A 428 -28.86 -22.28 -0.65
N ILE A 429 -27.68 -21.68 -0.51
CA ILE A 429 -27.07 -21.29 0.74
C ILE A 429 -27.14 -19.77 0.89
N GLY A 430 -28.07 -19.10 0.20
CA GLY A 430 -28.39 -17.68 0.32
C GLY A 430 -27.22 -16.71 0.33
N LEU A 431 -26.23 -16.93 -0.54
CA LEU A 431 -25.20 -15.93 -0.82
C LEU A 431 -25.79 -14.67 -1.45
N SER A 432 -25.37 -13.49 -0.99
CA SER A 432 -25.71 -12.22 -1.64
C SER A 432 -24.54 -11.25 -1.57
N ILE A 433 -23.73 -11.22 -2.63
CA ILE A 433 -22.66 -10.25 -2.88
C ILE A 433 -23.26 -8.99 -3.54
N PRO A 434 -23.22 -7.80 -2.91
CA PRO A 434 -23.73 -6.56 -3.51
C PRO A 434 -23.08 -6.20 -4.85
N GLN A 435 -21.77 -6.44 -4.98
CA GLN A 435 -20.97 -6.17 -6.17
C GLN A 435 -21.39 -6.97 -7.42
N ALA A 436 -22.28 -7.97 -7.29
CA ALA A 436 -22.91 -8.62 -8.44
C ALA A 436 -23.80 -7.67 -9.25
N ASN A 437 -24.17 -6.52 -8.69
CA ASN A 437 -24.81 -5.44 -9.42
C ASN A 437 -23.94 -4.17 -9.32
N PRO A 438 -23.25 -3.76 -10.39
CA PRO A 438 -22.39 -2.57 -10.36
C PRO A 438 -23.16 -1.25 -10.20
N ALA A 439 -24.49 -1.25 -10.31
CA ALA A 439 -25.33 -0.10 -9.94
C ALA A 439 -25.59 -0.01 -8.42
N VAL A 440 -25.20 -1.05 -7.66
CA VAL A 440 -25.27 -1.07 -6.19
C VAL A 440 -23.90 -0.76 -5.61
N SER A 441 -22.84 -1.47 -6.00
CA SER A 441 -21.48 -1.19 -5.54
C SER A 441 -20.45 -1.61 -6.58
N THR A 442 -19.39 -0.80 -6.69
CA THR A 442 -18.17 -1.07 -7.49
C THR A 442 -16.96 -1.40 -6.63
N ALA A 443 -17.09 -1.34 -5.31
CA ALA A 443 -15.97 -1.36 -4.38
C ALA A 443 -15.23 -2.70 -4.34
N VAL A 444 -13.90 -2.61 -4.37
CA VAL A 444 -12.99 -3.73 -4.09
C VAL A 444 -12.49 -3.60 -2.65
N ASN A 445 -13.07 -4.42 -1.78
CA ASN A 445 -12.90 -4.39 -0.33
C ASN A 445 -12.85 -5.81 0.25
N TYR A 446 -12.70 -5.96 1.57
CA TYR A 446 -12.63 -7.29 2.20
C TYR A 446 -13.90 -8.15 2.06
N VAL A 447 -15.06 -7.53 1.76
CA VAL A 447 -16.32 -8.24 1.51
C VAL A 447 -16.28 -8.90 0.14
N PHE A 448 -15.80 -8.20 -0.89
CA PHE A 448 -15.52 -8.78 -2.21
C PHE A 448 -14.19 -8.24 -2.78
N PRO A 449 -13.08 -9.00 -2.61
CA PRO A 449 -11.73 -8.50 -2.84
C PRO A 449 -11.24 -8.69 -4.29
N PHE A 450 -12.09 -9.20 -5.19
CA PHE A 450 -11.66 -9.63 -6.53
C PHE A 450 -11.90 -8.52 -7.57
N PRO A 451 -10.83 -7.86 -8.06
CA PRO A 451 -10.96 -6.83 -9.09
C PRO A 451 -11.23 -7.44 -10.47
N LYS A 452 -11.96 -6.70 -11.31
CA LYS A 452 -12.28 -7.08 -12.67
C LYS A 452 -11.10 -6.86 -13.60
N LYS A 453 -10.55 -7.93 -14.19
CA LYS A 453 -9.44 -7.83 -15.13
C LYS A 453 -9.83 -7.00 -16.36
N LYS A 454 -8.99 -6.02 -16.73
CA LYS A 454 -9.19 -5.17 -17.92
C LYS A 454 -8.45 -5.73 -19.13
N SER A 455 -7.18 -6.11 -18.92
CA SER A 455 -6.30 -6.64 -19.96
C SER A 455 -5.16 -7.43 -19.33
N ASP A 456 -4.37 -8.09 -20.17
CA ASP A 456 -3.00 -8.51 -19.83
C ASP A 456 -2.04 -7.49 -20.47
N VAL A 457 -0.96 -7.12 -19.77
CA VAL A 457 0.05 -6.16 -20.23
C VAL A 457 1.43 -6.79 -20.25
N GLU A 458 2.22 -6.52 -21.29
CA GLU A 458 3.62 -6.94 -21.36
C GLU A 458 4.48 -5.91 -20.64
N VAL A 459 5.17 -6.34 -19.58
CA VAL A 459 5.91 -5.48 -18.67
C VAL A 459 7.41 -5.73 -18.82
N PRO A 460 8.24 -4.69 -19.02
CA PRO A 460 9.69 -4.83 -19.07
C PRO A 460 10.24 -5.50 -17.81
N LEU A 461 11.15 -6.45 -18.03
CA LEU A 461 11.81 -7.22 -16.99
C LEU A 461 13.33 -7.16 -17.21
N LEU A 462 14.07 -6.98 -16.12
CA LEU A 462 15.52 -7.13 -16.07
C LEU A 462 15.89 -8.30 -15.15
N ALA A 463 16.78 -9.17 -15.60
CA ALA A 463 17.37 -10.23 -14.80
C ALA A 463 18.89 -10.09 -14.72
N LEU A 464 19.44 -10.15 -13.50
CA LEU A 464 20.87 -10.16 -13.20
C LEU A 464 21.24 -11.48 -12.51
N TYR A 465 22.25 -12.19 -12.99
CA TYR A 465 22.53 -13.55 -12.49
C TYR A 465 23.99 -13.99 -12.68
N PRO A 466 24.46 -15.00 -11.92
CA PRO A 466 25.82 -15.52 -12.01
C PRO A 466 26.12 -16.07 -13.39
N SER A 467 27.30 -15.74 -13.91
CA SER A 467 27.67 -16.07 -15.29
C SER A 467 28.01 -17.55 -15.51
N ASP A 468 28.19 -18.31 -14.44
CA ASP A 468 28.40 -19.76 -14.46
C ASP A 468 27.08 -20.57 -14.48
N GLY A 469 25.95 -19.91 -14.22
CA GLY A 469 24.61 -20.51 -14.14
C GLY A 469 24.29 -21.20 -12.81
N ASN A 470 25.15 -21.08 -11.79
CA ASN A 470 24.89 -21.64 -10.45
C ASN A 470 24.11 -20.63 -9.61
N VAL A 471 22.79 -20.82 -9.52
CA VAL A 471 21.89 -19.93 -8.79
C VAL A 471 21.56 -20.52 -7.41
N ALA A 472 21.92 -19.80 -6.35
CA ALA A 472 21.65 -20.17 -4.95
C ALA A 472 20.21 -19.89 -4.52
N GLY A 473 19.58 -18.88 -5.10
CA GLY A 473 18.21 -18.47 -4.83
C GLY A 473 17.77 -17.33 -5.74
N VAL A 474 16.49 -17.02 -5.70
CA VAL A 474 15.87 -15.95 -6.50
C VAL A 474 15.63 -14.74 -5.60
N VAL A 475 16.00 -13.55 -6.08
CA VAL A 475 15.71 -12.29 -5.40
C VAL A 475 14.78 -11.48 -6.30
N ILE A 476 13.64 -11.05 -5.76
CA ILE A 476 12.77 -10.08 -6.41
C ILE A 476 13.18 -8.69 -5.93
N TYR A 477 13.48 -7.79 -6.86
CA TYR A 477 13.87 -6.41 -6.57
C TYR A 477 12.78 -5.43 -7.01
N GLN A 478 12.37 -4.53 -6.11
CA GLN A 478 11.45 -3.43 -6.44
C GLN A 478 12.08 -2.07 -6.18
N HIS A 479 12.06 -1.21 -7.20
CA HIS A 479 12.62 0.14 -7.19
C HIS A 479 11.70 1.18 -6.51
N GLY A 480 12.20 2.40 -6.29
CA GLY A 480 11.49 3.52 -5.66
C GLY A 480 10.59 4.34 -6.61
N ILE A 481 9.86 5.34 -6.09
CA ILE A 481 8.78 6.06 -6.82
C ILE A 481 9.25 6.95 -7.97
N THR A 482 10.46 7.48 -7.95
CA THR A 482 10.98 8.35 -9.02
C THR A 482 12.03 7.63 -9.87
N THR A 483 12.03 6.30 -9.85
CA THR A 483 13.05 5.49 -10.50
C THR A 483 12.42 4.45 -11.41
N ASP A 484 13.23 3.55 -11.95
CA ASP A 484 12.79 2.47 -12.83
C ASP A 484 13.59 1.18 -12.53
N ARG A 485 13.29 0.10 -13.25
CA ARG A 485 13.92 -1.22 -13.13
C ARG A 485 15.45 -1.18 -13.14
N SER A 486 16.07 -0.20 -13.79
CA SER A 486 17.53 -0.03 -13.78
C SER A 486 18.10 0.24 -12.39
N ALA A 487 17.30 0.70 -11.42
CA ALA A 487 17.74 0.91 -10.04
C ALA A 487 18.33 -0.36 -9.40
N MET A 488 17.98 -1.55 -9.89
CA MET A 488 18.55 -2.81 -9.43
C MET A 488 19.99 -3.05 -9.93
N LEU A 489 20.48 -2.31 -10.93
CA LEU A 489 21.79 -2.56 -11.56
C LEU A 489 22.95 -2.42 -10.57
N THR A 490 22.80 -1.66 -9.49
CA THR A 490 23.82 -1.59 -8.43
C THR A 490 23.62 -2.67 -7.39
N PHE A 491 22.60 -2.57 -6.54
CA PHE A 491 22.36 -3.53 -5.45
C PHE A 491 22.18 -4.98 -5.96
N GLY A 492 21.41 -5.18 -7.03
CA GLY A 492 21.19 -6.48 -7.65
C GLY A 492 22.44 -7.09 -8.28
N THR A 493 23.34 -6.29 -8.85
CA THR A 493 24.66 -6.79 -9.31
C THR A 493 25.49 -7.31 -8.15
N ALA A 494 25.46 -6.62 -7.00
CA ALA A 494 26.18 -7.05 -5.81
C ALA A 494 25.66 -8.40 -5.28
N LEU A 495 24.33 -8.61 -5.29
CA LEU A 495 23.73 -9.89 -4.92
C LEU A 495 24.00 -11.00 -5.95
N ALA A 496 23.91 -10.67 -7.24
CA ALA A 496 24.18 -11.64 -8.31
C ALA A 496 25.63 -12.11 -8.32
N ALA A 497 26.57 -11.23 -7.99
CA ALA A 497 27.97 -11.60 -7.79
C ALA A 497 28.19 -12.60 -6.65
N GLN A 498 27.22 -12.76 -5.76
CA GLN A 498 27.25 -13.70 -4.63
C GLN A 498 26.36 -14.94 -4.85
N GLY A 499 25.91 -15.18 -6.09
CA GLY A 499 25.22 -16.42 -6.47
C GLY A 499 23.70 -16.32 -6.62
N TYR A 500 23.09 -15.14 -6.43
CA TYR A 500 21.63 -14.98 -6.54
C TYR A 500 21.19 -14.59 -7.95
N ALA A 501 20.03 -15.07 -8.40
CA ALA A 501 19.39 -14.53 -9.60
C ALA A 501 18.39 -13.44 -9.19
N VAL A 502 18.64 -12.20 -9.60
CA VAL A 502 17.84 -11.04 -9.22
C VAL A 502 16.94 -10.64 -10.39
N PHE A 503 15.64 -10.50 -10.15
CA PHE A 503 14.64 -10.10 -11.14
C PHE A 503 13.93 -8.82 -10.71
N GLY A 504 13.76 -7.87 -11.63
CA GLY A 504 13.07 -6.62 -11.37
C GLY A 504 12.17 -6.21 -12.54
N ILE A 505 11.04 -5.61 -12.19
CA ILE A 505 10.07 -5.00 -13.11
C ILE A 505 9.76 -3.59 -12.67
N ASP A 506 9.26 -2.76 -13.59
CA ASP A 506 8.78 -1.43 -13.23
C ASP A 506 7.48 -1.49 -12.44
N LEU A 507 7.29 -0.60 -11.48
CA LEU A 507 5.98 -0.34 -10.87
C LEU A 507 4.95 0.08 -11.95
N PRO A 508 3.64 -0.02 -11.69
CA PRO A 508 2.63 0.60 -12.57
C PRO A 508 2.99 2.06 -12.82
N LEU A 509 2.77 2.59 -14.03
CA LEU A 509 3.06 4.00 -14.37
C LEU A 509 4.55 4.42 -14.31
N HIS A 510 5.47 3.47 -14.31
CA HIS A 510 6.92 3.71 -14.32
C HIS A 510 7.58 3.16 -15.60
N GLY A 511 8.88 3.37 -15.75
CA GLY A 511 9.65 2.87 -16.87
C GLY A 511 10.86 3.76 -17.13
N VAL A 512 11.69 3.39 -18.11
CA VAL A 512 12.86 4.19 -18.48
C VAL A 512 12.42 5.56 -18.98
N GLY A 513 12.97 6.62 -18.39
CA GLY A 513 12.64 8.01 -18.72
C GLY A 513 13.21 8.47 -20.06
N ALA A 514 12.74 9.63 -20.53
CA ALA A 514 13.41 10.38 -21.57
C ALA A 514 14.63 11.13 -20.99
N PHE A 515 15.54 11.59 -21.84
CA PHE A 515 16.69 12.40 -21.41
C PHE A 515 17.01 13.49 -22.42
N THR A 516 17.52 14.61 -21.92
CA THR A 516 17.95 15.78 -22.70
C THR A 516 19.39 15.63 -23.19
N ALA A 517 19.76 16.42 -24.20
CA ALA A 517 21.15 16.48 -24.68
C ALA A 517 22.10 16.97 -23.58
N GLU A 518 21.62 17.85 -22.70
CA GLU A 518 22.35 18.38 -21.55
C GLU A 518 22.63 17.28 -20.52
N GLU A 519 21.64 16.46 -20.18
CA GLU A 519 21.81 15.31 -19.26
C GLU A 519 22.76 14.27 -19.85
N GLN A 520 22.62 13.96 -21.14
CA GLN A 520 23.53 13.05 -21.84
C GLN A 520 24.98 13.57 -21.83
N ALA A 521 25.17 14.88 -22.07
CA ALA A 521 26.47 15.52 -22.02
C ALA A 521 27.09 15.48 -20.61
N ALA A 522 26.29 15.74 -19.58
CA ALA A 522 26.74 15.67 -18.18
C ALA A 522 27.16 14.24 -17.79
N LEU A 523 26.39 13.23 -18.20
CA LEU A 523 26.74 11.83 -18.00
C LEU A 523 28.03 11.46 -18.74
N ALA A 524 28.18 11.89 -20.00
CA ALA A 524 29.39 11.65 -20.80
C ALA A 524 30.64 12.21 -20.11
N ASP A 525 30.58 13.44 -19.58
CA ASP A 525 31.69 14.05 -18.85
C ASP A 525 32.06 13.27 -17.58
N LYS A 526 31.05 12.77 -16.85
CA LYS A 526 31.25 11.91 -15.67
C LYS A 526 31.94 10.60 -16.04
N LEU A 527 31.51 9.94 -17.11
CA LEU A 527 32.11 8.67 -17.55
C LEU A 527 33.51 8.84 -18.15
N LEU A 528 33.76 9.91 -18.90
CA LEU A 528 35.12 10.24 -19.38
C LEU A 528 36.07 10.42 -18.20
N THR A 529 35.64 11.16 -17.17
CA THR A 529 36.41 11.33 -15.94
C THR A 529 36.70 9.98 -15.27
N GLY A 530 35.67 9.14 -15.09
CA GLY A 530 35.82 7.81 -14.51
C GLY A 530 36.74 6.88 -15.32
N ALA A 531 36.76 7.03 -16.65
CA ALA A 531 37.65 6.31 -17.56
C ALA A 531 39.07 6.89 -17.62
N GLY A 532 39.37 7.99 -16.91
CA GLY A 532 40.66 8.66 -16.96
C GLY A 532 40.95 9.38 -18.29
N LEU A 533 39.90 9.67 -19.07
CA LEU A 533 39.99 10.38 -20.35
C LEU A 533 39.77 11.90 -20.14
N PRO A 534 40.46 12.77 -20.89
CA PRO A 534 40.25 14.21 -20.79
C PRO A 534 38.81 14.61 -21.13
N VAL A 535 38.18 15.42 -20.27
CA VAL A 535 36.85 16.00 -20.53
C VAL A 535 37.01 17.23 -21.44
N ASN A 536 36.55 17.12 -22.68
CA ASN A 536 36.51 18.21 -23.67
C ASN A 536 35.47 17.89 -24.76
N ASP A 537 35.10 18.89 -25.56
CA ASP A 537 34.05 18.76 -26.57
C ASP A 537 34.33 17.66 -27.60
N THR A 538 35.59 17.43 -27.96
CA THR A 538 35.98 16.38 -28.91
C THR A 538 35.72 14.98 -28.34
N ASN A 539 36.18 14.72 -27.11
CA ASN A 539 36.01 13.43 -26.46
C ASN A 539 34.54 13.19 -26.09
N ARG A 540 33.81 14.24 -25.68
CA ARG A 540 32.38 14.16 -25.41
C ARG A 540 31.61 13.79 -26.67
N ALA A 541 31.83 14.49 -27.77
CA ALA A 541 31.19 14.20 -29.05
C ALA A 541 31.56 12.79 -29.56
N ALA A 542 32.81 12.37 -29.39
CA ALA A 542 33.24 11.03 -29.75
C ALA A 542 32.56 9.95 -28.90
N LEU A 543 32.39 10.16 -27.60
CA LEU A 543 31.68 9.23 -26.72
C LEU A 543 30.20 9.12 -27.08
N ILE A 544 29.50 10.25 -27.17
CA ILE A 544 28.08 10.30 -27.55
C ILE A 544 27.87 9.68 -28.94
N GLY A 545 28.79 9.92 -29.87
CA GLY A 545 28.75 9.37 -31.22
C GLY A 545 29.24 7.92 -31.36
N SER A 546 29.58 7.22 -30.26
CA SER A 546 30.15 5.86 -30.28
C SER A 546 31.40 5.71 -31.16
N GLN A 547 32.30 6.69 -31.10
CA GLN A 547 33.50 6.77 -31.94
C GLN A 547 34.80 6.41 -31.20
N LEU A 548 34.77 6.25 -29.87
CA LEU A 548 35.98 5.93 -29.11
C LEU A 548 36.41 4.48 -29.36
N SER A 549 35.47 3.53 -29.32
CA SER A 549 35.74 2.12 -29.63
C SER A 549 36.20 1.92 -31.07
N LEU A 550 35.59 2.62 -32.03
CA LEU A 550 36.02 2.63 -33.44
C LEU A 550 37.43 3.21 -33.61
N GLY A 551 37.75 4.27 -32.87
CA GLY A 551 39.08 4.85 -32.84
C GLY A 551 40.13 3.85 -32.36
N LEU A 552 39.86 3.13 -31.27
CA LEU A 552 40.72 2.07 -30.76
C LEU A 552 40.83 0.91 -31.75
N LEU A 553 39.73 0.47 -32.37
CA LEU A 553 39.71 -0.59 -33.37
C LEU A 553 40.62 -0.25 -34.56
N ALA A 554 40.55 0.99 -35.05
CA ALA A 554 41.41 1.47 -36.13
C ALA A 554 42.91 1.45 -35.73
N GLN A 555 43.23 1.83 -34.48
CA GLN A 555 44.60 1.74 -33.95
C GLN A 555 45.09 0.29 -33.89
N LEU A 556 44.25 -0.64 -33.42
CA LEU A 556 44.58 -2.07 -33.32
C LEU A 556 44.79 -2.70 -34.70
N ARG A 557 43.95 -2.38 -35.69
CA ARG A 557 44.15 -2.79 -37.09
C ARG A 557 45.47 -2.22 -37.63
N GLY A 558 45.79 -0.96 -37.33
CA GLY A 558 47.07 -0.33 -37.67
C GLY A 558 48.28 -1.00 -37.01
N ALA A 559 48.11 -1.56 -35.82
CA ALA A 559 49.11 -2.35 -35.11
C ALA A 559 49.23 -3.81 -35.62
N GLY A 560 48.47 -4.18 -36.66
CA GLY A 560 48.52 -5.50 -37.28
C GLY A 560 47.57 -6.53 -36.66
N CYS A 561 46.60 -6.12 -35.83
CA CYS A 561 45.55 -7.03 -35.39
C CYS A 561 44.63 -7.41 -36.56
N THR A 562 44.38 -8.70 -36.74
CA THR A 562 43.50 -9.23 -37.80
C THR A 562 42.18 -9.66 -37.18
N VAL A 563 41.13 -8.90 -37.50
CA VAL A 563 39.75 -9.09 -37.06
C VAL A 563 38.82 -8.91 -38.26
N ASP A 564 37.53 -9.17 -38.07
CA ASP A 564 36.52 -9.03 -39.12
C ASP A 564 36.52 -7.62 -39.76
N ALA A 565 36.04 -7.55 -41.00
CA ALA A 565 35.87 -6.29 -41.71
C ALA A 565 34.66 -5.51 -41.18
N ASP A 566 33.65 -6.21 -40.67
CA ASP A 566 32.53 -5.61 -39.95
C ASP A 566 32.99 -5.11 -38.58
N ASP A 567 32.79 -3.82 -38.30
CA ASP A 567 33.29 -3.19 -37.09
C ASP A 567 32.61 -3.73 -35.81
N ALA A 568 31.33 -4.10 -35.87
CA ALA A 568 30.62 -4.64 -34.72
C ALA A 568 31.14 -6.05 -34.37
N ILE A 569 31.33 -6.91 -35.37
CA ILE A 569 31.93 -8.24 -35.18
C ILE A 569 33.38 -8.09 -34.70
N ALA A 570 34.15 -7.17 -35.29
CA ALA A 570 35.53 -6.93 -34.91
C ALA A 570 35.67 -6.47 -33.45
N ILE A 571 34.82 -5.54 -32.99
CA ILE A 571 34.78 -5.10 -31.59
C ILE A 571 34.56 -6.30 -30.65
N GLN A 572 33.60 -7.17 -30.96
CA GLN A 572 33.35 -8.38 -30.17
C GLN A 572 34.56 -9.33 -30.16
N GLN A 573 35.24 -9.49 -31.30
CA GLN A 573 36.48 -10.28 -31.37
C GLN A 573 37.60 -9.66 -30.50
N VAL A 574 37.76 -8.33 -30.52
CA VAL A 574 38.76 -7.64 -29.67
C VAL A 574 38.44 -7.85 -28.19
N MET A 575 37.18 -7.68 -27.78
CA MET A 575 36.73 -7.94 -26.41
C MET A 575 36.93 -9.41 -26.00
N GLY A 576 36.81 -10.34 -26.95
CA GLY A 576 37.16 -11.76 -26.80
C GLY A 576 38.67 -12.07 -26.80
N GLY A 577 39.53 -11.05 -26.88
CA GLY A 577 40.99 -11.20 -26.78
C GLY A 577 41.75 -11.33 -28.10
N ALA A 578 41.10 -11.14 -29.25
CA ALA A 578 41.73 -11.34 -30.57
C ALA A 578 42.98 -10.47 -30.82
N CYS A 579 43.08 -9.30 -30.17
CA CYS A 579 44.19 -8.36 -30.34
C CYS A 579 45.20 -8.34 -29.18
N GLU A 580 45.04 -9.21 -28.17
CA GLU A 580 45.90 -9.21 -26.97
C GLU A 580 47.38 -9.48 -27.29
N ALA A 581 47.64 -10.27 -28.33
CA ALA A 581 49.00 -10.56 -28.78
C ALA A 581 49.73 -9.34 -29.37
N GLN A 582 48.99 -8.38 -29.93
CA GLN A 582 49.54 -7.16 -30.54
C GLN A 582 49.62 -6.03 -29.52
N VAL A 583 48.55 -5.86 -28.73
CA VAL A 583 48.44 -4.82 -27.71
C VAL A 583 47.84 -5.45 -26.46
N ALA A 584 48.70 -5.66 -25.46
CA ALA A 584 48.27 -6.19 -24.17
C ALA A 584 47.26 -5.24 -23.50
N GLY A 585 46.17 -5.80 -22.99
CA GLY A 585 45.06 -5.06 -22.38
C GLY A 585 44.09 -4.46 -23.40
N SER A 586 44.20 -4.82 -24.68
CA SER A 586 43.28 -4.35 -25.72
C SER A 586 41.84 -4.82 -25.52
N ALA A 587 41.62 -6.02 -24.98
CA ALA A 587 40.28 -6.52 -24.67
C ALA A 587 39.62 -5.70 -23.56
N ALA A 588 40.35 -5.46 -22.46
CA ALA A 588 39.87 -4.66 -21.33
C ALA A 588 39.62 -3.19 -21.74
N SER A 589 40.51 -2.61 -22.55
CA SER A 589 40.35 -1.25 -23.07
C SER A 589 39.13 -1.14 -23.98
N MET A 590 38.93 -2.09 -24.88
CA MET A 590 37.76 -2.12 -25.78
C MET A 590 36.46 -2.28 -24.98
N ALA A 591 36.43 -3.21 -24.02
CA ALA A 591 35.27 -3.42 -23.16
C ALA A 591 34.92 -2.17 -22.34
N GLY A 592 35.93 -1.46 -21.81
CA GLY A 592 35.73 -0.20 -21.09
C GLY A 592 35.13 0.90 -21.97
N LEU A 593 35.59 1.03 -23.22
CA LEU A 593 35.03 2.01 -24.16
C LEU A 593 33.59 1.67 -24.56
N VAL A 594 33.31 0.41 -24.92
CA VAL A 594 31.96 -0.06 -25.24
C VAL A 594 31.01 0.12 -24.06
N SER A 595 31.48 -0.13 -22.83
CA SER A 595 30.72 0.06 -21.61
C SER A 595 30.24 1.51 -21.44
N ILE A 596 31.15 2.48 -21.54
CA ILE A 596 30.76 3.90 -21.40
C ILE A 596 29.94 4.41 -22.60
N GLU A 597 30.19 3.91 -23.81
CA GLU A 597 29.41 4.24 -25.02
C GLU A 597 27.95 3.77 -24.87
N ASN A 598 27.74 2.50 -24.48
CA ASN A 598 26.40 1.96 -24.23
C ASN A 598 25.67 2.71 -23.11
N THR A 599 26.39 3.09 -22.06
CA THR A 599 25.84 3.81 -20.90
C THR A 599 25.34 5.20 -21.30
N VAL A 600 26.13 5.94 -22.10
CA VAL A 600 25.77 7.31 -22.55
C VAL A 600 24.69 7.30 -23.62
N ALA A 601 24.64 6.27 -24.47
CA ALA A 601 23.57 6.12 -25.45
C ALA A 601 22.19 6.01 -24.77
N ASN A 602 22.15 5.49 -23.53
CA ASN A 602 20.94 5.16 -22.79
C ASN A 602 20.91 5.91 -21.44
N ALA A 603 20.92 7.24 -21.49
CA ALA A 603 21.06 8.08 -20.30
C ALA A 603 19.79 8.22 -19.45
N GLY A 604 18.62 7.84 -19.99
CA GLY A 604 17.30 8.09 -19.36
C GLY A 604 16.91 7.13 -18.24
N SER A 605 17.62 6.02 -18.06
CA SER A 605 17.37 5.11 -16.95
C SER A 605 18.05 5.59 -15.66
N THR A 606 17.42 5.38 -14.50
CA THR A 606 17.88 5.78 -13.16
C THR A 606 19.34 5.44 -12.91
N VAL A 607 19.72 4.18 -13.17
CA VAL A 607 21.11 3.79 -13.36
C VAL A 607 21.31 3.68 -14.87
N PRO A 608 22.07 4.59 -15.51
CA PRO A 608 22.14 4.68 -16.96
C PRO A 608 22.62 3.41 -17.64
N GLY A 609 22.07 3.08 -18.81
CA GLY A 609 22.46 1.92 -19.61
C GLY A 609 21.33 1.13 -20.24
N LEU A 610 20.09 1.28 -19.75
CA LEU A 610 18.92 0.61 -20.33
C LEU A 610 18.24 1.50 -21.37
N ALA A 611 17.98 0.93 -22.54
CA ALA A 611 17.15 1.59 -23.54
C ALA A 611 15.66 1.45 -23.16
N PRO A 612 14.81 2.44 -23.46
CA PRO A 612 13.38 2.31 -23.24
C PRO A 612 12.78 1.24 -24.15
N MET A 613 11.95 0.37 -23.58
CA MET A 613 11.11 -0.57 -24.33
C MET A 613 9.79 0.13 -24.68
N GLU A 614 9.84 1.17 -25.52
CA GLU A 614 8.76 2.17 -25.71
C GLU A 614 7.34 1.59 -25.85
N ALA A 615 7.18 0.43 -26.50
CA ALA A 615 5.88 -0.23 -26.69
C ALA A 615 5.30 -0.88 -25.42
N ASN A 616 6.15 -1.14 -24.43
CA ASN A 616 5.85 -1.96 -23.25
C ASN A 616 6.09 -1.19 -21.93
N GLU A 617 6.75 -0.03 -21.95
CA GLU A 617 6.99 0.74 -20.72
C GLU A 617 5.67 1.00 -19.95
N ARG A 618 5.73 0.85 -18.62
CA ARG A 618 4.54 0.82 -17.75
C ARG A 618 3.88 2.17 -17.53
N HIS A 619 4.53 3.24 -17.95
CA HIS A 619 3.97 4.58 -18.06
C HIS A 619 3.08 4.75 -19.31
N PHE A 620 2.98 3.74 -20.18
CA PHE A 620 2.12 3.71 -21.37
C PHE A 620 2.33 4.88 -22.33
N GLY A 621 3.54 5.44 -22.36
CA GLY A 621 3.87 6.63 -23.15
C GLY A 621 3.32 7.95 -22.57
N PHE A 622 2.93 8.00 -21.28
CA PHE A 622 2.41 9.20 -20.62
C PHE A 622 3.18 9.55 -19.35
N TYR A 623 3.28 10.84 -19.03
CA TYR A 623 3.80 11.37 -17.76
C TYR A 623 3.01 12.61 -17.33
N ALA A 624 3.35 13.13 -16.15
CA ALA A 624 2.79 14.36 -15.59
C ALA A 624 3.86 15.47 -15.58
N PRO A 625 3.85 16.42 -16.53
CA PRO A 625 4.80 17.55 -16.53
C PRO A 625 4.56 18.50 -15.35
N VAL A 626 3.32 18.55 -14.87
CA VAL A 626 2.94 19.14 -13.60
C VAL A 626 1.91 18.22 -12.92
N PRO A 627 1.84 18.21 -11.57
CA PRO A 627 0.90 17.36 -10.84
C PRO A 627 -0.54 17.49 -11.34
N GLY A 628 -1.23 16.35 -11.51
CA GLY A 628 -2.63 16.31 -11.95
C GLY A 628 -2.85 16.48 -13.47
N THR A 629 -1.79 16.53 -14.29
CA THR A 629 -1.90 16.61 -15.75
C THR A 629 -1.30 15.39 -16.43
N VAL A 630 -1.76 15.09 -17.65
CA VAL A 630 -1.25 13.99 -18.48
C VAL A 630 -0.69 14.58 -19.78
N ALA A 631 0.55 14.24 -20.11
CA ALA A 631 1.20 14.56 -21.37
C ALA A 631 1.86 13.32 -21.99
N PRO A 632 1.98 13.24 -23.31
CA PRO A 632 2.71 12.15 -23.96
C PRO A 632 4.22 12.30 -23.74
N PHE A 633 4.93 11.18 -23.64
CA PHE A 633 6.39 11.12 -23.69
C PHE A 633 6.91 11.63 -25.05
N ASP A 634 8.07 12.28 -25.01
CA ASP A 634 8.84 12.69 -26.19
C ASP A 634 10.32 12.38 -25.95
N TYR A 635 10.72 11.13 -26.25
CA TYR A 635 12.09 10.66 -26.13
C TYR A 635 13.07 11.46 -26.99
N ALA A 636 12.62 12.01 -28.12
CA ALA A 636 13.49 12.76 -29.03
C ALA A 636 13.88 14.13 -28.45
N ASN A 637 13.03 14.71 -27.62
CA ASN A 637 13.25 16.02 -26.99
C ASN A 637 13.51 15.93 -25.47
N GLY A 638 13.63 14.73 -24.91
CA GLY A 638 13.95 14.54 -23.50
C GLY A 638 12.80 14.89 -22.54
N ALA A 639 11.54 14.69 -22.95
CA ALA A 639 10.39 14.98 -22.09
C ALA A 639 9.68 13.70 -21.65
N GLY A 640 9.71 13.40 -20.35
CA GLY A 640 8.99 12.29 -19.74
C GLY A 640 9.78 11.63 -18.63
N ASP A 641 9.23 11.65 -17.42
CA ASP A 641 9.85 11.08 -16.22
C ASP A 641 9.11 9.82 -15.74
N SER A 642 9.82 8.94 -15.04
CA SER A 642 9.24 7.73 -14.43
C SER A 642 8.41 8.08 -13.19
N GLY A 643 7.23 7.46 -13.05
CA GLY A 643 6.47 7.45 -11.79
C GLY A 643 5.71 8.73 -11.44
N SER A 644 5.78 9.78 -12.28
CA SER A 644 5.20 11.10 -11.99
C SER A 644 3.67 11.11 -11.76
N MET A 645 2.97 10.06 -12.19
CA MET A 645 1.51 9.90 -12.06
C MET A 645 1.11 8.89 -10.98
N PHE A 646 2.07 8.25 -10.30
CA PHE A 646 1.80 7.11 -9.44
C PHE A 646 0.97 7.49 -8.20
N ILE A 647 1.38 8.55 -7.50
CA ILE A 647 0.60 9.14 -6.41
C ILE A 647 -0.25 10.25 -6.99
N ASN A 648 -1.55 10.02 -7.01
CA ASN A 648 -2.54 10.96 -7.52
C ASN A 648 -3.38 11.57 -6.38
N LEU A 649 -3.00 12.78 -5.98
CA LEU A 649 -3.72 13.58 -4.99
C LEU A 649 -5.10 14.08 -5.47
N THR A 650 -5.43 13.92 -6.74
CA THR A 650 -6.78 14.18 -7.28
C THR A 650 -7.60 12.90 -7.49
N SER A 651 -7.04 11.72 -7.19
CA SER A 651 -7.76 10.44 -7.18
C SER A 651 -7.12 9.47 -6.18
N PHE A 652 -7.66 9.43 -4.96
CA PHE A 652 -7.10 8.58 -3.89
C PHE A 652 -7.19 7.09 -4.24
N LEU A 653 -8.28 6.67 -4.86
CA LEU A 653 -8.50 5.28 -5.27
C LEU A 653 -7.52 4.85 -6.35
N THR A 654 -7.19 5.74 -7.30
CA THR A 654 -6.13 5.44 -8.29
C THR A 654 -4.77 5.29 -7.60
N SER A 655 -4.45 6.13 -6.61
CA SER A 655 -3.19 5.99 -5.84
C SER A 655 -3.13 4.65 -5.08
N ARG A 656 -4.22 4.30 -4.37
CA ARG A 656 -4.39 3.03 -3.67
C ARG A 656 -4.20 1.84 -4.61
N ASP A 657 -4.88 1.88 -5.75
CA ASP A 657 -4.94 0.72 -6.64
C ASP A 657 -3.70 0.61 -7.55
N ASN A 658 -2.96 1.71 -7.79
CA ASN A 658 -1.60 1.66 -8.31
C ASN A 658 -0.68 0.83 -7.40
N MET A 659 -0.79 1.00 -6.08
CA MET A 659 -0.02 0.22 -5.09
C MET A 659 -0.50 -1.23 -4.98
N ARG A 660 -1.81 -1.46 -5.00
CA ARG A 660 -2.36 -2.83 -5.02
C ARG A 660 -1.92 -3.59 -6.28
N GLN A 661 -1.96 -2.94 -7.43
CA GLN A 661 -1.45 -3.50 -8.69
C GLN A 661 0.04 -3.83 -8.59
N GLY A 662 0.87 -2.93 -8.05
CA GLY A 662 2.29 -3.22 -7.83
C GLY A 662 2.53 -4.46 -6.96
N SER A 663 1.73 -4.63 -5.89
CA SER A 663 1.81 -5.82 -5.03
C SER A 663 1.39 -7.10 -5.76
N VAL A 664 0.30 -7.04 -6.54
CA VAL A 664 -0.17 -8.17 -7.37
C VAL A 664 0.83 -8.53 -8.47
N ASP A 665 1.50 -7.54 -9.05
CA ASP A 665 2.54 -7.77 -10.06
C ASP A 665 3.73 -8.53 -9.46
N LEU A 666 4.14 -8.19 -8.24
CA LEU A 666 5.18 -8.92 -7.51
C LEU A 666 4.77 -10.37 -7.23
N MET A 667 3.51 -10.61 -6.83
CA MET A 667 2.98 -11.98 -6.64
C MET A 667 3.07 -12.81 -7.93
N ASN A 668 2.67 -12.21 -9.06
CA ASN A 668 2.68 -12.87 -10.36
C ASN A 668 4.11 -13.07 -10.89
N LEU A 669 5.01 -12.12 -10.66
CA LEU A 669 6.43 -12.25 -11.00
C LEU A 669 7.06 -13.42 -10.23
N SER A 670 6.86 -13.47 -8.92
CA SER A 670 7.35 -14.55 -8.05
C SER A 670 6.90 -15.92 -8.56
N ALA A 671 5.61 -16.07 -8.88
CA ALA A 671 5.04 -17.31 -9.37
C ALA A 671 5.45 -17.68 -10.81
N SER A 672 5.93 -16.71 -11.62
CA SER A 672 6.37 -16.94 -13.00
C SER A 672 7.87 -17.26 -13.14
N ILE A 673 8.71 -17.03 -12.12
CA ILE A 673 10.17 -17.30 -12.20
C ILE A 673 10.54 -18.80 -12.14
N PRO A 674 9.89 -19.66 -11.32
CA PRO A 674 10.28 -21.06 -11.19
C PRO A 674 10.32 -21.81 -12.53
N GLY A 675 11.44 -22.49 -12.82
CA GLY A 675 11.65 -23.23 -14.07
C GLY A 675 12.04 -22.38 -15.28
N LEU A 676 12.25 -21.07 -15.13
CA LEU A 676 12.66 -20.18 -16.22
C LEU A 676 14.00 -20.60 -16.83
N THR A 677 14.08 -20.58 -18.17
CA THR A 677 15.29 -20.95 -18.92
C THR A 677 16.18 -19.74 -19.17
N MET A 678 17.46 -19.87 -18.83
CA MET A 678 18.50 -18.84 -18.91
C MET A 678 19.71 -19.38 -19.70
N VAL A 679 20.73 -18.55 -19.97
CA VAL A 679 21.99 -18.99 -20.60
C VAL A 679 23.19 -18.52 -19.80
N ASN A 680 24.21 -19.36 -19.64
CA ASN A 680 25.48 -18.94 -19.02
C ASN A 680 26.36 -18.12 -19.99
N LEU A 681 27.54 -17.67 -19.54
CA LEU A 681 28.44 -16.87 -20.38
C LEU A 681 28.87 -17.58 -21.68
N GLY A 682 28.90 -18.91 -21.67
CA GLY A 682 29.18 -19.74 -22.84
C GLY A 682 27.96 -20.03 -23.73
N GLY A 683 26.82 -19.40 -23.46
CA GLY A 683 25.56 -19.59 -24.18
C GLY A 683 24.88 -20.94 -23.93
N GLN A 684 25.32 -21.70 -22.91
CA GLN A 684 24.69 -22.98 -22.57
C GLN A 684 23.42 -22.74 -21.75
N PRO A 685 22.29 -23.37 -22.11
CA PRO A 685 21.05 -23.19 -21.37
C PRO A 685 21.10 -23.85 -20.00
N PHE A 686 20.49 -23.20 -19.01
CA PHE A 686 20.20 -23.76 -17.69
C PHE A 686 18.80 -23.31 -17.23
N GLN A 687 18.26 -23.93 -16.17
CA GLN A 687 16.96 -23.56 -15.63
C GLN A 687 17.08 -23.09 -14.19
N ILE A 688 16.32 -22.05 -13.82
CA ILE A 688 16.04 -21.73 -12.43
C ILE A 688 15.33 -22.93 -11.80
N ASN A 689 15.66 -23.25 -10.55
CA ASN A 689 15.03 -24.34 -9.80
C ASN A 689 13.49 -24.20 -9.87
N PRO A 690 12.72 -25.27 -10.18
CA PRO A 690 11.25 -25.25 -10.15
C PRO A 690 10.62 -24.98 -8.78
N ALA A 691 11.39 -25.05 -7.70
CA ALA A 691 11.02 -24.60 -6.36
C ALA A 691 12.23 -23.89 -5.73
N PRO A 692 12.55 -22.66 -6.19
CA PRO A 692 13.70 -21.91 -5.70
C PRO A 692 13.40 -21.33 -4.31
N ASP A 693 14.45 -21.15 -3.51
CA ASP A 693 14.38 -20.25 -2.35
C ASP A 693 14.18 -18.82 -2.87
N THR A 694 13.11 -18.15 -2.42
CA THR A 694 12.74 -16.81 -2.89
C THR A 694 12.96 -15.76 -1.80
N TYR A 695 13.56 -14.65 -2.20
CA TYR A 695 13.91 -13.51 -1.34
C TYR A 695 13.40 -12.21 -1.95
N PHE A 696 13.27 -11.17 -1.13
CA PHE A 696 12.83 -9.85 -1.59
C PHE A 696 13.79 -8.74 -1.18
N VAL A 697 13.99 -7.78 -2.08
CA VAL A 697 14.66 -6.51 -1.79
C VAL A 697 13.82 -5.37 -2.33
N GLY A 698 13.36 -4.49 -1.45
CA GLY A 698 12.68 -3.25 -1.84
C GLY A 698 13.54 -2.05 -1.50
N HIS A 699 13.51 -1.01 -2.34
CA HIS A 699 14.07 0.30 -2.01
C HIS A 699 13.00 1.38 -2.02
N SER A 700 12.95 2.20 -0.97
CA SER A 700 12.02 3.33 -0.87
C SER A 700 10.58 2.87 -1.11
N PHE A 701 9.88 3.43 -2.10
CA PHE A 701 8.53 3.03 -2.49
C PHE A 701 8.39 1.54 -2.88
N GLY A 702 9.47 0.89 -3.32
CA GLY A 702 9.49 -0.55 -3.52
C GLY A 702 9.29 -1.34 -2.23
N THR A 703 9.65 -0.78 -1.08
CA THR A 703 9.32 -1.36 0.24
C THR A 703 7.84 -1.16 0.61
N LEU A 704 7.23 -0.08 0.12
CA LEU A 704 5.81 0.24 0.39
C LEU A 704 4.87 -0.71 -0.33
N THR A 705 5.21 -1.12 -1.56
CA THR A 705 4.48 -2.17 -2.30
C THR A 705 4.97 -3.58 -1.93
N GLY A 706 6.24 -3.70 -1.53
CA GLY A 706 6.83 -4.97 -1.09
C GLY A 706 6.26 -5.50 0.23
N THR A 707 6.03 -4.64 1.23
CA THR A 707 5.51 -5.07 2.55
C THR A 707 4.14 -5.76 2.45
N PRO A 708 3.10 -5.17 1.80
CA PRO A 708 1.84 -5.86 1.63
C PRO A 708 1.94 -7.09 0.71
N PHE A 709 2.85 -7.10 -0.28
CA PHE A 709 3.17 -8.31 -1.05
C PHE A 709 3.66 -9.45 -0.14
N LEU A 710 4.65 -9.17 0.72
CA LEU A 710 5.21 -10.15 1.67
C LEU A 710 4.14 -10.68 2.61
N ALA A 711 3.34 -9.79 3.21
CA ALA A 711 2.28 -10.16 4.13
C ALA A 711 1.22 -11.04 3.46
N ALA A 712 0.86 -10.74 2.20
CA ALA A 712 -0.15 -11.48 1.48
C ALA A 712 0.31 -12.89 1.06
N VAL A 713 1.53 -13.03 0.50
CA VAL A 713 2.01 -14.35 0.03
C VAL A 713 2.42 -15.26 1.18
N ASN A 714 2.88 -14.70 2.31
CA ASN A 714 3.32 -15.50 3.46
C ASN A 714 2.21 -15.79 4.48
N ALA A 715 0.97 -15.31 4.25
CA ALA A 715 -0.13 -15.44 5.21
C ALA A 715 -0.53 -16.91 5.46
N ASN A 716 -0.52 -17.73 4.40
CA ASN A 716 -0.64 -19.19 4.47
C ASN A 716 -1.81 -19.72 5.33
N GLN A 717 -2.95 -19.05 5.32
CA GLN A 717 -4.05 -19.32 6.26
C GLN A 717 -4.59 -20.75 6.13
N THR A 718 -4.61 -21.29 4.91
CA THR A 718 -5.12 -22.62 4.57
C THR A 718 -4.02 -23.62 4.23
N ALA A 719 -2.74 -23.24 4.39
CA ALA A 719 -1.58 -24.06 4.02
C ALA A 719 -1.51 -25.42 4.74
N ALA A 720 -2.10 -25.52 5.94
CA ALA A 720 -2.20 -26.78 6.69
C ALA A 720 -3.00 -27.88 5.94
N LEU A 721 -3.92 -27.48 5.06
CA LEU A 721 -4.76 -28.37 4.23
C LEU A 721 -4.44 -28.26 2.75
N ASN A 722 -3.89 -27.13 2.30
CA ASN A 722 -3.39 -26.92 0.95
C ASN A 722 -1.92 -26.43 0.96
N PRO A 723 -0.93 -27.35 1.05
CA PRO A 723 0.48 -26.95 1.11
C PRO A 723 0.99 -26.17 -0.11
N ALA A 724 0.22 -26.14 -1.21
CA ALA A 724 0.56 -25.36 -2.40
C ALA A 724 0.48 -23.84 -2.16
N GLU A 725 -0.26 -23.38 -1.14
CA GLU A 725 -0.32 -21.93 -0.80
C GLU A 725 1.07 -21.39 -0.40
N ALA A 726 1.88 -22.21 0.28
CA ALA A 726 3.24 -21.85 0.70
C ALA A 726 4.27 -21.91 -0.45
N ALA A 727 3.87 -22.26 -1.68
CA ALA A 727 4.79 -22.39 -2.80
C ALA A 727 5.35 -21.03 -3.28
N ASN A 728 4.68 -19.93 -2.92
CA ASN A 728 5.08 -18.57 -3.28
C ASN A 728 5.67 -17.78 -2.09
N ASP A 729 6.01 -18.48 -1.00
CA ASP A 729 6.57 -17.86 0.20
C ASP A 729 7.90 -17.16 -0.10
N VAL A 730 8.08 -16.00 0.52
CA VAL A 730 9.34 -15.28 0.56
C VAL A 730 10.02 -15.55 1.89
N LEU A 731 11.22 -16.15 1.85
CA LEU A 731 11.94 -16.61 3.02
C LEU A 731 12.53 -15.49 3.86
N ALA A 732 13.01 -14.43 3.20
CA ALA A 732 13.55 -13.25 3.86
C ALA A 732 13.49 -12.01 2.96
N ALA A 733 13.43 -10.83 3.58
CA ALA A 733 13.28 -9.56 2.89
C ALA A 733 14.21 -8.47 3.44
N SER A 734 14.82 -7.70 2.54
CA SER A 734 15.57 -6.48 2.90
C SER A 734 14.81 -5.26 2.42
N LEU A 735 14.32 -4.45 3.37
CA LEU A 735 13.58 -3.23 3.12
C LEU A 735 14.52 -2.04 3.30
N LEU A 736 14.99 -1.48 2.17
CA LEU A 736 15.95 -0.40 2.13
C LEU A 736 15.24 0.95 2.17
N THR A 737 15.54 1.77 3.19
CA THR A 737 14.86 3.05 3.51
C THR A 737 13.32 2.94 3.50
N PRO A 738 12.72 2.07 4.33
CA PRO A 738 11.28 1.82 4.30
C PRO A 738 10.51 2.80 5.18
N GLY A 739 9.19 2.89 4.98
CA GLY A 739 8.32 3.69 5.83
C GLY A 739 6.86 3.25 5.77
N GLY A 740 6.11 3.54 6.83
CA GLY A 740 4.66 3.41 6.89
C GLY A 740 3.97 4.74 7.18
N GLY A 741 2.64 4.73 7.30
CA GLY A 741 1.80 5.90 7.53
C GLY A 741 1.94 6.91 6.39
N ILE A 742 1.68 6.48 5.16
CA ILE A 742 2.09 7.12 3.90
C ILE A 742 1.68 8.59 3.82
N ALA A 743 0.45 8.95 4.22
CA ALA A 743 0.01 10.33 4.16
C ALA A 743 0.74 11.21 5.18
N GLY A 744 0.95 10.72 6.40
CA GLY A 744 1.74 11.41 7.43
C GLY A 744 3.22 11.48 7.07
N MET A 745 3.76 10.44 6.44
CA MET A 745 5.13 10.39 5.92
C MET A 745 5.34 11.44 4.83
N ALA A 746 4.41 11.54 3.88
CA ALA A 746 4.47 12.53 2.80
C ALA A 746 4.39 13.97 3.34
N GLN A 747 3.55 14.21 4.35
CA GLN A 747 3.47 15.50 5.06
C GLN A 747 4.73 15.84 5.85
N ASN A 748 5.49 14.84 6.30
CA ASN A 748 6.70 15.02 7.12
C ASN A 748 8.01 14.80 6.33
N SER A 749 7.94 14.67 5.01
CA SER A 749 9.09 14.51 4.13
C SER A 749 9.60 15.87 3.64
N PRO A 750 10.85 16.29 3.96
CA PRO A 750 11.43 17.50 3.40
C PRO A 750 11.43 17.56 1.87
N ALA A 751 11.50 16.41 1.19
CA ALA A 751 11.50 16.32 -0.27
C ALA A 751 10.09 16.51 -0.89
N PHE A 752 9.04 16.09 -0.19
CA PHE A 752 7.67 16.06 -0.75
C PHE A 752 6.74 17.13 -0.17
N ALA A 753 6.78 17.36 1.14
CA ALA A 753 5.86 18.24 1.85
C ALA A 753 5.74 19.65 1.21
N PRO A 754 6.84 20.34 0.82
CA PRO A 754 6.75 21.67 0.24
C PRO A 754 5.89 21.72 -1.03
N ASN A 755 6.09 20.76 -1.92
CA ASN A 755 5.35 20.67 -3.18
C ASN A 755 3.89 20.27 -2.94
N ILE A 756 3.64 19.34 -2.01
CA ILE A 756 2.29 18.89 -1.67
C ILE A 756 1.46 20.04 -1.09
N TYR A 757 1.95 20.70 -0.02
CA TYR A 757 1.18 21.77 0.62
C TYR A 757 0.97 22.96 -0.30
N LEU A 758 1.99 23.36 -1.08
CA LEU A 758 1.84 24.44 -2.04
C LEU A 758 0.87 24.08 -3.17
N GLY A 759 0.95 22.86 -3.68
CA GLY A 759 0.07 22.36 -4.73
C GLY A 759 -1.39 22.29 -4.29
N LEU A 760 -1.67 21.75 -3.11
CA LEU A 760 -3.03 21.67 -2.56
C LEU A 760 -3.62 23.06 -2.28
N GLN A 761 -2.81 23.98 -1.76
CA GLN A 761 -3.22 25.36 -1.55
C GLN A 761 -3.61 26.05 -2.87
N GLN A 762 -2.83 25.85 -3.93
CA GLN A 762 -3.06 26.47 -5.23
C GLN A 762 -4.22 25.83 -5.99
N ALA A 763 -4.35 24.50 -5.94
CA ALA A 763 -5.33 23.75 -6.71
C ALA A 763 -6.71 23.71 -6.07
N ALA A 764 -6.77 23.61 -4.74
CA ALA A 764 -8.02 23.36 -4.00
C ALA A 764 -8.26 24.35 -2.84
N GLY A 765 -7.35 25.31 -2.61
CA GLY A 765 -7.49 26.26 -1.51
C GLY A 765 -7.25 25.67 -0.12
N LEU A 766 -6.73 24.44 -0.03
CA LEU A 766 -6.50 23.76 1.25
C LEU A 766 -5.23 24.29 1.91
N ALA A 767 -5.36 25.03 3.02
CA ALA A 767 -4.24 25.61 3.74
C ALA A 767 -3.88 24.83 5.00
N GLN A 768 -2.62 24.92 5.41
CA GLN A 768 -2.18 24.41 6.72
C GLN A 768 -2.92 25.14 7.83
N GLY A 769 -3.50 24.38 8.77
CA GLY A 769 -4.35 24.90 9.83
C GLY A 769 -5.85 24.90 9.50
N ASP A 770 -6.25 24.48 8.31
CA ASP A 770 -7.66 24.36 7.95
C ASP A 770 -8.21 22.96 8.29
N ALA A 771 -9.47 22.89 8.73
CA ALA A 771 -10.11 21.60 9.01
C ALA A 771 -10.29 20.73 7.76
N ASN A 772 -10.44 21.36 6.58
CA ASN A 772 -10.59 20.64 5.31
C ASN A 772 -9.29 19.95 4.89
N LEU A 773 -8.13 20.54 5.14
CA LEU A 773 -6.85 19.91 4.84
C LEU A 773 -6.61 18.71 5.76
N GLU A 774 -6.98 18.83 7.04
CA GLU A 774 -6.94 17.72 7.99
C GLU A 774 -7.80 16.54 7.50
N THR A 775 -9.05 16.82 7.13
CA THR A 775 -9.98 15.81 6.62
C THR A 775 -9.45 15.17 5.34
N TYR A 776 -8.89 15.98 4.44
CA TYR A 776 -8.29 15.52 3.19
C TYR A 776 -7.19 14.48 3.43
N PHE A 777 -6.22 14.76 4.32
CA PHE A 777 -5.15 13.80 4.60
C PHE A 777 -5.60 12.57 5.38
N ASN A 778 -6.56 12.70 6.29
CA ASN A 778 -7.10 11.56 7.03
C ASN A 778 -7.85 10.60 6.11
N VAL A 779 -8.63 11.11 5.15
CA VAL A 779 -9.31 10.28 4.14
C VAL A 779 -8.32 9.71 3.12
N PHE A 780 -7.29 10.47 2.75
CA PHE A 780 -6.22 9.95 1.89
C PHE A 780 -5.48 8.79 2.55
N GLN A 781 -5.14 8.91 3.83
CA GLN A 781 -4.56 7.82 4.62
C GLN A 781 -5.50 6.62 4.67
N ALA A 782 -6.78 6.83 5.01
CA ALA A 782 -7.78 5.76 5.07
C ALA A 782 -7.90 5.00 3.73
N ALA A 783 -7.79 5.69 2.60
CA ALA A 783 -7.77 5.05 1.29
C ALA A 783 -6.52 4.20 1.04
N LEU A 784 -5.38 4.58 1.60
CA LEU A 784 -4.11 3.87 1.45
C LEU A 784 -3.92 2.73 2.46
N ASP A 785 -4.73 2.61 3.50
CA ASP A 785 -4.51 1.64 4.58
C ASP A 785 -4.39 0.19 4.12
N THR A 786 -5.12 -0.19 3.07
CA THR A 786 -5.08 -1.51 2.41
C THR A 786 -3.72 -1.86 1.78
N VAL A 787 -2.79 -0.89 1.68
CA VAL A 787 -1.44 -1.03 1.10
C VAL A 787 -0.38 -0.34 1.95
N ASP A 788 -0.74 0.27 3.07
CA ASP A 788 0.21 0.98 3.93
C ASP A 788 1.00 -0.01 4.78
N PRO A 789 2.34 -0.07 4.66
CA PRO A 789 3.18 -1.02 5.38
C PRO A 789 2.93 -1.11 6.88
N ILE A 790 2.56 0.00 7.55
CA ILE A 790 2.35 -0.01 9.00
C ILE A 790 1.18 -0.92 9.42
N ASN A 791 0.20 -1.14 8.54
CA ASN A 791 -0.93 -2.03 8.80
C ASN A 791 -0.59 -3.52 8.62
N PHE A 792 0.61 -3.84 8.12
CA PHE A 792 1.02 -5.22 7.84
C PHE A 792 2.16 -5.71 8.75
N VAL A 793 2.71 -4.84 9.59
CA VAL A 793 3.85 -5.21 10.45
C VAL A 793 3.47 -6.28 11.48
N ASP A 794 2.21 -6.33 11.90
CA ASP A 794 1.68 -7.34 12.80
C ASP A 794 1.48 -8.70 12.11
N ASN A 795 1.03 -8.71 10.84
CA ASN A 795 0.94 -9.92 10.02
C ASN A 795 2.33 -10.56 9.83
N LEU A 796 3.37 -9.74 9.78
CA LEU A 796 4.76 -10.16 9.56
C LEU A 796 5.54 -10.44 10.86
N ASN A 797 4.91 -10.37 12.03
CA ASN A 797 5.62 -10.52 13.31
C ASN A 797 6.33 -11.88 13.46
N GLY A 798 5.76 -12.95 12.89
CA GLY A 798 6.32 -14.30 12.92
C GLY A 798 7.60 -14.41 12.09
N GLN A 799 7.82 -13.44 11.21
CA GLN A 799 8.97 -13.30 10.31
C GLN A 799 9.84 -12.10 10.68
N ALA A 800 9.66 -11.49 11.86
CA ALA A 800 10.38 -10.28 12.25
C ALA A 800 11.91 -10.43 12.22
N GLY A 801 12.43 -11.65 12.42
CA GLY A 801 13.87 -11.96 12.30
C GLY A 801 14.36 -12.15 10.85
N GLN A 802 13.44 -12.33 9.90
CA GLN A 802 13.68 -12.57 8.47
C GLN A 802 13.47 -11.29 7.63
N ILE A 803 13.12 -10.16 8.26
CA ILE A 803 12.90 -8.88 7.57
C ILE A 803 13.86 -7.84 8.14
N LEU A 804 14.79 -7.35 7.33
CA LEU A 804 15.75 -6.30 7.68
C LEU A 804 15.21 -4.92 7.26
N LEU A 805 15.10 -3.99 8.21
CA LEU A 805 14.84 -2.57 7.94
C LEU A 805 16.16 -1.81 7.89
N SER A 806 16.44 -1.13 6.78
CA SER A 806 17.61 -0.25 6.67
C SER A 806 17.19 1.22 6.74
N GLN A 807 17.50 1.89 7.84
CA GLN A 807 17.22 3.30 8.07
C GLN A 807 18.43 4.16 7.76
N VAL A 808 18.28 5.23 6.97
CA VAL A 808 19.32 6.27 6.86
C VAL A 808 18.99 7.41 7.83
N ASN A 809 19.92 7.76 8.72
CA ASN A 809 19.72 8.85 9.67
C ASN A 809 19.68 10.20 8.95
N GLY A 810 18.62 10.97 9.18
CA GLY A 810 18.42 12.27 8.51
C GLY A 810 17.97 12.15 7.05
N ASP A 811 17.39 11.01 6.66
CA ASP A 811 16.75 10.82 5.36
C ASP A 811 15.68 11.91 5.13
N THR A 812 15.78 12.58 3.98
CA THR A 812 14.92 13.70 3.59
C THR A 812 13.73 13.27 2.74
N VAL A 813 13.66 12.01 2.33
CA VAL A 813 12.61 11.44 1.49
C VAL A 813 11.65 10.63 2.35
N VAL A 814 12.19 9.64 3.07
CA VAL A 814 11.43 8.85 4.06
C VAL A 814 11.90 9.25 5.45
N PRO A 815 11.15 10.11 6.19
CA PRO A 815 11.55 10.50 7.54
C PRO A 815 11.67 9.27 8.44
N ASN A 816 12.64 9.30 9.36
CA ASN A 816 12.82 8.19 10.30
C ASN A 816 11.61 8.04 11.24
N ALA A 817 11.04 9.15 11.69
CA ALA A 817 9.76 9.25 12.38
C ALA A 817 9.24 10.71 12.31
N ALA A 818 8.03 10.95 12.81
CA ALA A 818 7.37 12.26 12.78
C ALA A 818 6.62 12.60 14.08
N ASP A 819 7.12 12.10 15.22
CA ASP A 819 6.55 12.35 16.53
C ASP A 819 7.64 12.37 17.62
N GLU A 820 7.88 13.55 18.22
CA GLU A 820 8.95 13.72 19.20
C GLU A 820 8.67 12.96 20.50
N ALA A 821 7.41 12.96 20.95
CA ALA A 821 7.03 12.34 22.20
C ALA A 821 7.16 10.80 22.14
N GLN A 822 6.88 10.21 20.98
CA GLN A 822 6.94 8.77 20.77
C GLN A 822 8.34 8.29 20.34
N TRP A 823 9.01 9.01 19.44
CA TRP A 823 10.21 8.52 18.76
C TRP A 823 11.43 9.43 18.90
N GLY A 824 11.31 10.59 19.57
CA GLY A 824 12.38 11.58 19.69
C GLY A 824 12.69 12.33 18.39
N THR A 825 11.87 12.16 17.34
CA THR A 825 11.98 12.88 16.07
C THR A 825 10.74 13.74 15.87
N PRO A 826 10.82 15.08 15.91
CA PRO A 826 9.65 15.94 15.78
C PRO A 826 9.02 15.88 14.39
N ALA A 827 7.75 16.25 14.31
CA ALA A 827 7.09 16.55 13.04
C ALA A 827 7.83 17.66 12.29
N LEU A 828 7.76 17.63 10.96
CA LEU A 828 8.47 18.55 10.09
C LEU A 828 7.97 19.99 10.30
N SER A 829 8.89 20.89 10.63
CA SER A 829 8.59 22.31 10.80
C SER A 829 9.75 23.17 10.29
N GLY A 830 9.45 24.26 9.59
CA GLY A 830 10.46 25.17 9.06
C GLY A 830 10.09 25.78 7.71
N VAL A 831 11.08 26.40 7.05
CA VAL A 831 10.93 26.91 5.69
C VAL A 831 11.74 26.05 4.74
N PHE A 832 11.07 25.50 3.74
CA PHE A 832 11.63 24.62 2.73
C PHE A 832 11.31 25.17 1.34
N ASN A 833 11.99 24.69 0.31
CA ASN A 833 11.70 25.13 -1.05
C ASN A 833 10.85 24.08 -1.78
N ALA A 834 9.75 24.53 -2.37
CA ALA A 834 9.03 23.83 -3.42
C ALA A 834 9.59 24.26 -4.79
N GLU A 835 9.45 23.40 -5.80
CA GLU A 835 9.81 23.75 -7.17
C GLU A 835 8.56 23.85 -8.04
N ILE A 836 8.38 25.00 -8.70
CA ILE A 836 7.32 25.20 -9.69
C ILE A 836 7.95 25.76 -10.96
N ALA A 837 7.81 25.03 -12.06
CA ALA A 837 8.33 25.44 -13.37
C ALA A 837 9.81 25.88 -13.33
N GLY A 838 10.65 25.12 -12.60
CA GLY A 838 12.08 25.40 -12.44
C GLY A 838 12.41 26.56 -11.48
N GLN A 839 11.42 27.11 -10.76
CA GLN A 839 11.63 28.15 -9.75
C GLN A 839 11.45 27.61 -8.33
N GLN A 840 12.41 27.93 -7.46
CA GLN A 840 12.38 27.58 -6.05
C GLN A 840 11.53 28.60 -5.27
N ILE A 841 10.44 28.12 -4.66
CA ILE A 841 9.48 28.91 -3.90
C ILE A 841 9.58 28.51 -2.43
N PRO A 842 9.88 29.44 -1.50
CA PRO A 842 9.90 29.13 -0.08
C PRO A 842 8.49 28.86 0.45
N VAL A 843 8.29 27.73 1.11
CA VAL A 843 7.04 27.28 1.72
C VAL A 843 7.29 27.06 3.21
N SER A 844 6.45 27.66 4.05
CA SER A 844 6.46 27.38 5.49
C SER A 844 5.72 26.08 5.75
N ILE A 845 6.37 25.15 6.43
CA ILE A 845 5.84 23.85 6.81
C ILE A 845 5.65 23.80 8.32
N ASN A 846 4.49 23.31 8.73
CA ASN A 846 4.11 23.05 10.10
C ASN A 846 3.25 21.78 10.13
N SER A 847 3.91 20.65 9.88
CA SER A 847 3.25 19.35 9.79
C SER A 847 2.76 18.88 11.15
N PHE A 848 1.76 18.02 11.12
CA PHE A 848 1.19 17.43 12.32
C PHE A 848 2.02 16.25 12.81
N ASN A 849 1.96 16.01 14.12
CA ASN A 849 2.49 14.78 14.72
C ASN A 849 1.86 13.57 14.04
N ALA A 850 2.70 12.63 13.62
CA ALA A 850 2.29 11.41 12.94
C ALA A 850 3.05 10.22 13.56
N PRO A 851 2.58 9.68 14.71
CA PRO A 851 3.29 8.65 15.47
C PRO A 851 3.45 7.33 14.71
N LEU A 852 2.66 7.08 13.68
CA LEU A 852 2.72 5.86 12.87
C LEU A 852 3.40 6.07 11.51
N SER A 853 4.05 7.22 11.30
CA SER A 853 4.70 7.57 10.03
C SER A 853 6.22 7.53 10.08
N GLY A 854 6.82 6.89 9.08
CA GLY A 854 8.28 6.78 8.90
C GLY A 854 8.83 5.36 9.09
N THR A 855 10.15 5.25 9.15
CA THR A 855 10.86 3.96 9.29
C THR A 855 10.73 3.34 10.69
N GLN A 856 10.92 4.13 11.75
CA GLN A 856 10.94 3.64 13.14
C GLN A 856 9.59 3.05 13.58
N PRO A 857 8.41 3.61 13.21
CA PRO A 857 7.13 2.98 13.52
C PRO A 857 6.98 1.55 13.00
N MET A 858 7.66 1.17 11.92
CA MET A 858 7.60 -0.22 11.43
C MET A 858 8.17 -1.22 12.44
N THR A 859 8.99 -0.77 13.39
CA THR A 859 9.54 -1.61 14.47
C THR A 859 8.51 -2.07 15.50
N LEU A 860 7.28 -1.55 15.44
CA LEU A 860 6.16 -2.07 16.23
C LEU A 860 5.86 -3.55 15.93
N GLY A 861 6.18 -4.04 14.72
CA GLY A 861 6.10 -5.46 14.36
C GLY A 861 7.40 -6.07 13.81
N LEU A 862 8.33 -5.24 13.31
CA LEU A 862 9.55 -5.69 12.62
C LEU A 862 10.82 -5.27 13.37
N SER A 863 11.34 -6.14 14.22
CA SER A 863 12.38 -5.78 15.20
C SER A 863 13.81 -5.66 14.66
N ASN A 864 14.11 -6.16 13.45
CA ASN A 864 15.46 -6.16 12.89
C ASN A 864 15.70 -4.89 12.07
N ILE A 865 16.28 -3.87 12.70
CA ILE A 865 16.57 -2.56 12.09
C ILE A 865 18.06 -2.20 12.23
N THR A 866 18.65 -1.71 11.14
CA THR A 866 19.97 -1.08 11.13
C THR A 866 19.83 0.40 10.77
N ALA A 867 20.46 1.28 11.55
CA ALA A 867 20.57 2.71 11.26
C ALA A 867 21.94 3.06 10.68
N TYR A 868 21.97 3.84 9.60
CA TYR A 868 23.15 4.19 8.85
C TYR A 868 23.42 5.69 8.90
N ASP A 869 24.65 6.07 9.24
CA ASP A 869 25.14 7.44 9.21
C ASP A 869 25.96 7.71 7.93
N GLY A 870 25.93 8.95 7.43
CA GLY A 870 26.73 9.38 6.28
C GLY A 870 26.27 8.86 4.92
N ALA A 871 25.16 8.11 4.87
CA ALA A 871 24.44 7.76 3.64
C ALA A 871 23.36 8.80 3.31
N ASN A 872 22.72 8.61 2.15
CA ASN A 872 21.50 9.31 1.77
C ASN A 872 20.45 8.31 1.27
N HIS A 873 19.23 8.79 1.04
CA HIS A 873 18.13 7.95 0.57
C HIS A 873 18.46 7.12 -0.68
N GLY A 874 19.27 7.68 -1.59
CA GLY A 874 19.66 7.07 -2.85
C GLY A 874 20.85 6.11 -2.76
N THR A 875 21.50 5.94 -1.59
CA THR A 875 22.70 5.09 -1.44
C THR A 875 22.53 3.67 -2.01
N PRO A 876 21.41 2.95 -1.81
CA PRO A 876 21.19 1.65 -2.44
C PRO A 876 21.28 1.64 -3.98
N VAL A 877 20.95 2.76 -4.61
CA VAL A 877 20.91 2.92 -6.06
C VAL A 877 22.22 3.51 -6.58
N SER A 878 22.77 4.51 -5.89
CA SER A 878 23.99 5.22 -6.31
C SER A 878 25.29 4.45 -6.00
N ALA A 879 25.22 3.47 -5.08
CA ALA A 879 26.37 2.83 -4.46
C ALA A 879 27.35 3.81 -3.77
N ASP A 880 26.81 4.96 -3.30
CA ASP A 880 27.59 6.05 -2.70
C ASP A 880 26.96 6.51 -1.37
N PRO A 881 27.73 6.56 -0.26
CA PRO A 881 29.12 6.14 -0.12
C PRO A 881 29.29 4.62 -0.16
N ALA A 882 30.32 4.17 -0.88
CA ALA A 882 30.58 2.74 -1.14
C ALA A 882 30.70 1.87 0.13
N ALA A 883 31.20 2.44 1.24
CA ALA A 883 31.32 1.73 2.51
C ALA A 883 29.94 1.38 3.10
N VAL A 884 29.00 2.34 3.10
CA VAL A 884 27.66 2.12 3.63
C VAL A 884 26.85 1.22 2.70
N PHE A 885 26.96 1.43 1.38
CA PHE A 885 26.38 0.52 0.40
C PHE A 885 26.86 -0.93 0.59
N GLY A 886 28.17 -1.13 0.76
CA GLY A 886 28.75 -2.45 1.01
C GLY A 886 28.25 -3.08 2.31
N GLN A 887 28.05 -2.29 3.36
CA GLN A 887 27.44 -2.75 4.60
C GLN A 887 26.00 -3.19 4.40
N MET A 888 25.16 -2.40 3.71
CA MET A 888 23.77 -2.77 3.39
C MET A 888 23.72 -4.10 2.63
N VAL A 889 24.57 -4.28 1.61
CA VAL A 889 24.67 -5.54 0.86
C VAL A 889 25.07 -6.71 1.77
N GLN A 890 26.07 -6.53 2.65
CA GLN A 890 26.51 -7.60 3.55
C GLN A 890 25.44 -8.00 4.56
N GLU A 891 24.67 -7.05 5.10
CA GLU A 891 23.58 -7.34 6.01
C GLU A 891 22.42 -8.07 5.30
N THR A 892 22.07 -7.67 4.08
CA THR A 892 21.11 -8.40 3.24
C THR A 892 21.56 -9.84 2.96
N LEU A 893 22.82 -10.06 2.57
CA LEU A 893 23.34 -11.40 2.32
C LEU A 893 23.40 -12.24 3.61
N GLY A 894 23.77 -11.62 4.73
CA GLY A 894 23.76 -12.25 6.05
C GLY A 894 22.35 -12.74 6.42
N LEU A 895 21.33 -11.94 6.12
CA LEU A 895 19.93 -12.31 6.30
C LEU A 895 19.54 -13.51 5.43
N PHE A 896 19.95 -13.54 4.16
CA PHE A 896 19.60 -14.62 3.23
C PHE A 896 20.30 -15.96 3.52
N MET A 897 21.41 -15.95 4.25
CA MET A 897 22.12 -17.17 4.67
C MET A 897 21.64 -17.74 6.01
N ALA A 898 20.88 -16.95 6.78
CA ALA A 898 20.34 -17.31 8.07
C ALA A 898 19.01 -18.13 8.12
N PRO A 899 18.18 -18.27 7.06
CA PRO A 899 16.86 -18.89 7.16
C PRO A 899 16.86 -20.36 7.60
#